data_AF-A0A8J5KCD4-F1
#
_entry.id   AF-A0A8J5KCD4-F1
#
_cell.length_a   1.000
_cell.length_b   1.000
_cell.length_c   1.000
_cell.angle_alpha   90.00
_cell.angle_beta   90.00
_cell.angle_gamma   90.00
#
_symmetry.space_group_name_H-M   'P 1'
#
loop_
_entity.id
_entity.type
_entity.pdbx_description
1 polymer ?
#
loop_
_entity_poly.entity_id
_entity_poly.type
_entity_poly.pdbx_seq_one_letter_code
_entity_poly.pdbx_strand_id
1 'polypeptide(L)'
;MASSGPSLDDCLKLLRGQRDEQKLAGLLLASKLCHGDDATAVLKVYDAVGACFLQRLILTGMGKGSGGFRSGEDKEAYLRLSITLLAALCRVPEIASSEDMVSKVPLVAEIVTKSSDPSIFEECYEFLLLVAVASDSGIAKFYQPGVIDMLASHITTLSDGTRALEFAMQLLQLLVNQLSIGFVISENLPLILSMVTLISRQFAVLQNAFKFDALHMLTSLLSSNNTMFHEALRTMPSNTWAAQVHVGISEILRNRVVSAEKLQALLLADLMMSILGVNWLLNQIQLQHDQEIIPVDKFVFLVLESSRVEVAILLNELAYLKYEPSSSSSDALGIIIQKQQNLALSFSLIEKIIKLLSNVSDAKDSPMKDSTLTKMVSGLEETINLIFDFLQDSKDHGQRKGDDLLAAVRIVGSYLAEVPIACQEKMRALLGYLLSVEGQDETSYLLPLWFSPFYSICFLLPWLCQITMHIDGCKALASAGGHREIVECLVNMVGSNSQIVNDKDTVFLACDTIMNLLLSRKELKDWIEWSDFVNLLHALIFWNVICFFRCVLLRKLQGPIRYDDGFKHLLLGVGLDIRGVSSKPIKFRPKFSREVVSSYCKKFKSGTHTFWNDMFGELEYLKDHSDLHQIISAGYCDWADRFPSVRNAVENS
;
A
#
# COMPACT_ATOMS: atom_id res chain seq x y z
N MET A 1 2.34 -66.78 43.61
CA MET A 1 1.05 -66.10 43.33
C MET A 1 1.38 -64.66 42.99
N ALA A 2 1.49 -64.34 41.70
CA ALA A 2 1.62 -62.95 41.25
C ALA A 2 0.20 -62.41 41.07
N SER A 3 -0.19 -61.42 41.87
CA SER A 3 -1.45 -60.70 41.66
C SER A 3 -1.40 -60.05 40.28
N SER A 4 -2.26 -60.51 39.36
CA SER A 4 -2.47 -59.82 38.08
C SER A 4 -2.76 -58.36 38.36
N GLY A 5 -1.96 -57.45 37.79
CA GLY A 5 -2.16 -56.01 37.96
C GLY A 5 -3.58 -55.57 37.54
N PRO A 6 -4.05 -54.41 38.02
CA PRO A 6 -5.39 -53.91 37.70
C PRO A 6 -5.58 -53.79 36.18
N SER A 7 -6.71 -54.29 35.68
CA SER A 7 -7.05 -54.24 34.25
C SER A 7 -7.73 -52.91 33.87
N LEU A 8 -7.76 -52.58 32.57
CA LEU A 8 -8.49 -51.41 32.07
C LEU A 8 -9.99 -51.47 32.45
N ASP A 9 -10.59 -52.66 32.44
CA ASP A 9 -12.00 -52.85 32.83
C ASP A 9 -12.24 -52.54 34.31
N ASP A 10 -11.29 -52.86 35.19
CA ASP A 10 -11.39 -52.52 36.61
C ASP A 10 -11.24 -51.01 36.85
N CYS A 11 -10.41 -50.35 36.04
CA CYS A 11 -10.32 -48.89 35.99
C CYS A 11 -11.66 -48.26 35.54
N LEU A 12 -12.27 -48.75 34.46
CA LEU A 12 -13.55 -48.24 33.95
C LEU A 12 -14.70 -48.42 34.95
N LYS A 13 -14.71 -49.50 35.73
CA LYS A 13 -15.70 -49.70 36.82
C LYS A 13 -15.57 -48.63 37.90
N LEU A 14 -14.35 -48.25 38.28
CA LEU A 14 -14.11 -47.20 39.27
C LEU A 14 -14.54 -45.82 38.74
N LEU A 15 -14.24 -45.52 37.47
CA LEU A 15 -14.62 -44.27 36.81
C LEU A 15 -16.14 -44.10 36.69
N ARG A 16 -16.88 -45.21 36.48
CA ARG A 16 -18.36 -45.22 36.47
C ARG A 16 -18.98 -45.18 37.89
N GLY A 17 -18.16 -45.11 38.93
CA GLY A 17 -18.61 -45.01 40.32
C GLY A 17 -19.42 -43.73 40.58
N GLN A 18 -20.31 -43.80 41.57
CA GLN A 18 -21.16 -42.67 41.97
C GLN A 18 -20.39 -41.61 42.79
N ARG A 19 -19.31 -42.02 43.45
CA ARG A 19 -18.52 -41.17 44.35
C ARG A 19 -17.31 -40.57 43.65
N ASP A 20 -17.04 -39.30 43.90
CA ASP A 20 -15.92 -38.58 43.29
C ASP A 20 -14.56 -39.19 43.71
N GLU A 21 -14.44 -39.76 44.91
CA GLU A 21 -13.21 -40.46 45.33
C GLU A 21 -12.94 -41.73 44.51
N GLN A 22 -14.01 -42.44 44.08
CA GLN A 22 -13.86 -43.61 43.20
C GLN A 22 -13.39 -43.19 41.81
N LYS A 23 -13.92 -42.06 41.31
CA LYS A 23 -13.52 -41.50 40.02
C LYS A 23 -12.06 -41.02 40.04
N LEU A 24 -11.64 -40.34 41.11
CA LEU A 24 -10.24 -39.92 41.29
C LEU A 24 -9.29 -41.12 41.36
N ALA A 25 -9.65 -42.18 42.10
CA ALA A 25 -8.88 -43.41 42.14
C ALA A 25 -8.80 -44.10 40.76
N GLY A 26 -9.90 -44.08 40.01
CA GLY A 26 -9.96 -44.55 38.63
C GLY A 26 -9.02 -43.74 37.70
N LEU A 27 -9.00 -42.41 37.81
CA LEU A 27 -8.11 -41.55 37.01
C LEU A 27 -6.63 -41.81 37.29
N LEU A 28 -6.26 -42.07 38.55
CA LEU A 28 -4.89 -42.46 38.92
C LEU A 28 -4.49 -43.84 38.38
N LEU A 29 -5.45 -44.73 38.16
CA LEU A 29 -5.19 -46.00 37.48
C LEU A 29 -5.12 -45.80 35.96
N ALA A 30 -5.97 -44.94 35.40
CA ALA A 30 -5.96 -44.61 33.98
C ALA A 30 -4.61 -44.03 33.55
N SER A 31 -4.00 -43.16 34.35
CA SER A 31 -2.67 -42.59 34.04
C SER A 31 -1.52 -43.62 34.02
N LYS A 32 -1.73 -44.81 34.61
CA LYS A 32 -0.76 -45.92 34.58
C LYS A 32 -1.06 -46.95 33.50
N LEU A 33 -2.33 -47.08 33.11
CA LEU A 33 -2.82 -48.13 32.20
C LEU A 33 -2.99 -47.65 30.76
N CYS A 34 -3.28 -46.36 30.56
CA CYS A 34 -3.44 -45.76 29.26
C CYS A 34 -2.15 -45.04 28.86
N HIS A 35 -1.61 -45.39 27.69
CA HIS A 35 -0.60 -44.57 27.05
C HIS A 35 -1.27 -43.41 26.31
N GLY A 36 -0.62 -42.25 26.25
CA GLY A 36 -1.17 -41.06 25.58
C GLY A 36 -1.52 -41.27 24.11
N ASP A 37 -0.89 -42.25 23.45
CA ASP A 37 -1.09 -42.56 22.04
C ASP A 37 -2.25 -43.56 21.79
N ASP A 38 -2.83 -44.15 22.83
CA ASP A 38 -3.98 -45.04 22.71
C ASP A 38 -5.30 -44.26 22.76
N ALA A 39 -5.63 -43.63 21.65
CA ALA A 39 -6.86 -42.85 21.49
C ALA A 39 -8.12 -43.66 21.86
N THR A 40 -8.12 -44.97 21.62
CA THR A 40 -9.28 -45.83 21.93
C THR A 40 -9.47 -46.05 23.43
N ALA A 41 -8.38 -46.22 24.18
CA ALA A 41 -8.44 -46.32 25.63
C ALA A 41 -8.80 -44.98 26.27
N VAL A 42 -8.25 -43.87 25.77
CA VAL A 42 -8.56 -42.51 26.26
C VAL A 42 -10.04 -42.18 26.04
N LEU A 43 -10.62 -42.52 24.89
CA LEU A 43 -12.05 -42.34 24.61
C LEU A 43 -12.93 -43.13 25.60
N LYS A 44 -12.59 -44.39 25.88
CA LYS A 44 -13.31 -45.20 26.88
C LYS A 44 -13.23 -44.61 28.29
N VAL A 45 -12.07 -44.04 28.65
CA VAL A 45 -11.88 -43.36 29.94
C VAL A 45 -12.75 -42.11 30.00
N TYR A 46 -12.78 -41.30 28.94
CA TYR A 46 -13.63 -40.10 28.84
C TYR A 46 -15.12 -40.43 29.04
N ASP A 47 -15.62 -41.43 28.30
CA ASP A 47 -17.00 -41.89 28.42
C ASP A 47 -17.34 -42.39 29.83
N ALA A 48 -16.40 -43.05 30.49
CA ALA A 48 -16.58 -43.58 31.85
C ALA A 48 -16.54 -42.47 32.92
N VAL A 49 -15.70 -41.44 32.76
CA VAL A 49 -15.59 -40.30 33.69
C VAL A 49 -16.88 -39.47 33.66
N GLY A 50 -17.32 -39.10 32.45
CA GLY A 50 -18.52 -38.31 32.18
C GLY A 50 -18.36 -36.80 32.38
N ALA A 51 -18.96 -36.03 31.47
CA ALA A 51 -18.99 -34.56 31.41
C ALA A 51 -19.30 -33.87 32.76
N CYS A 52 -20.31 -34.34 33.49
CA CYS A 52 -20.71 -33.73 34.76
C CYS A 52 -19.62 -33.78 35.83
N PHE A 53 -18.80 -34.84 35.85
CA PHE A 53 -17.69 -34.93 36.80
C PHE A 53 -16.59 -33.93 36.44
N LEU A 54 -16.21 -33.85 35.16
CA LEU A 54 -15.21 -32.87 34.69
C LEU A 54 -15.66 -31.44 35.01
N GLN A 55 -16.93 -31.12 34.79
CA GLN A 55 -17.51 -29.83 35.13
C GLN A 55 -17.46 -29.54 36.63
N ARG A 56 -17.77 -30.52 37.49
CA ARG A 56 -17.65 -30.33 38.94
C ARG A 56 -16.20 -30.15 39.36
N LEU A 57 -15.28 -30.90 38.77
CA LEU A 57 -13.85 -30.87 39.09
C LEU A 57 -13.26 -29.48 38.82
N ILE A 58 -13.52 -28.91 37.63
CA ILE A 58 -13.04 -27.56 37.28
C ILE A 58 -13.69 -26.48 38.15
N LEU A 59 -15.00 -26.52 38.40
CA LEU A 59 -15.69 -25.55 39.24
C LEU A 59 -15.21 -25.61 40.71
N THR A 60 -14.87 -26.80 41.19
CA THR A 60 -14.29 -27.03 42.51
C THR A 60 -12.91 -26.37 42.59
N GLY A 61 -12.03 -26.59 41.60
CA GLY A 61 -10.74 -25.90 41.49
C GLY A 61 -10.85 -24.38 41.35
N MET A 62 -11.91 -23.87 40.72
CA MET A 62 -12.19 -22.42 40.65
C MET A 62 -12.76 -21.85 41.97
N GLY A 63 -13.16 -22.69 42.92
CA GLY A 63 -13.82 -22.27 44.16
C GLY A 63 -15.27 -21.83 43.97
N LYS A 64 -15.88 -22.22 42.84
CA LYS A 64 -17.30 -22.02 42.52
C LYS A 64 -18.15 -23.26 42.83
N GLY A 65 -17.56 -24.28 43.45
CA GLY A 65 -18.23 -25.52 43.82
C GLY A 65 -19.17 -25.34 45.02
N SER A 66 -20.18 -26.22 45.11
CA SER A 66 -21.19 -26.19 46.17
C SER A 66 -20.68 -26.64 47.55
N GLY A 67 -19.41 -27.07 47.65
CA GLY A 67 -18.76 -27.50 48.89
C GLY A 67 -17.78 -26.45 49.39
N GLY A 68 -17.99 -25.98 50.63
CA GLY A 68 -17.08 -25.04 51.29
C GLY A 68 -15.70 -25.67 51.52
N PHE A 69 -14.67 -25.10 50.91
CA PHE A 69 -13.28 -25.52 51.12
C PHE A 69 -12.77 -25.07 52.49
N ARG A 70 -11.88 -25.90 53.07
CA ARG A 70 -11.21 -25.64 54.35
C ARG A 70 -9.84 -24.97 54.19
N SER A 71 -9.22 -25.05 53.01
CA SER A 71 -7.89 -24.48 52.71
C SER A 71 -7.75 -24.05 51.24
N GLY A 72 -6.82 -23.13 50.93
CA GLY A 72 -6.51 -22.70 49.56
C GLY A 72 -5.66 -23.72 48.76
N GLU A 73 -4.94 -24.61 49.44
CA GLU A 73 -4.06 -25.60 48.80
C GLU A 73 -4.84 -26.72 48.12
N ASP A 74 -5.92 -27.20 48.76
CA ASP A 74 -6.77 -28.24 48.18
C ASP A 74 -7.42 -27.76 46.88
N LYS A 75 -7.84 -26.49 46.85
CA LYS A 75 -8.43 -25.85 45.67
C LYS A 75 -7.45 -25.86 44.49
N GLU A 76 -6.19 -25.50 44.73
CA GLU A 76 -5.15 -25.48 43.70
C GLU A 76 -4.83 -26.87 43.16
N ALA A 77 -4.82 -27.89 44.03
CA ALA A 77 -4.61 -29.28 43.61
C ALA A 77 -5.74 -29.78 42.69
N TYR A 78 -7.00 -29.45 43.01
CA TYR A 78 -8.15 -29.76 42.14
C TYR A 78 -8.09 -29.01 40.82
N LEU A 79 -7.67 -27.74 40.83
CA LEU A 79 -7.52 -26.94 39.63
C LEU A 79 -6.47 -27.54 38.69
N ARG A 80 -5.26 -27.80 39.18
CA ARG A 80 -4.18 -28.43 38.42
C ARG A 80 -4.62 -29.78 37.84
N LEU A 81 -5.20 -30.65 38.67
CA LEU A 81 -5.70 -31.94 38.21
C LEU A 81 -6.75 -31.78 37.10
N SER A 82 -7.67 -30.82 37.25
CA SER A 82 -8.72 -30.57 36.26
C SER A 82 -8.15 -30.14 34.91
N ILE A 83 -7.20 -29.21 34.90
CA ILE A 83 -6.59 -28.69 33.67
C ILE A 83 -5.72 -29.75 33.00
N THR A 84 -4.85 -30.45 33.76
CA THR A 84 -4.03 -31.53 33.22
C THR A 84 -4.88 -32.64 32.61
N LEU A 85 -5.99 -33.00 33.27
CA LEU A 85 -6.92 -33.99 32.73
C LEU A 85 -7.59 -33.52 31.44
N LEU A 86 -8.08 -32.28 31.40
CA LEU A 86 -8.71 -31.72 30.20
C LEU A 86 -7.72 -31.67 29.03
N ALA A 87 -6.50 -31.16 29.23
CA ALA A 87 -5.47 -31.13 28.20
C ALA A 87 -5.14 -32.53 27.68
N ALA A 88 -4.94 -33.51 28.58
CA ALA A 88 -4.64 -34.89 28.21
C ALA A 88 -5.78 -35.56 27.41
N LEU A 89 -7.04 -35.32 27.80
CA LEU A 89 -8.20 -35.84 27.07
C LEU A 89 -8.34 -35.21 25.68
N CYS A 90 -8.09 -33.90 25.56
CA CYS A 90 -8.19 -33.17 24.29
C CYS A 90 -7.10 -33.54 23.27
N ARG A 91 -6.08 -34.33 23.63
CA ARG A 91 -5.13 -34.90 22.65
C ARG A 91 -5.81 -35.84 21.66
N VAL A 92 -6.99 -36.36 22.00
CA VAL A 92 -7.87 -37.11 21.09
C VAL A 92 -8.84 -36.15 20.41
N PRO A 93 -8.76 -35.94 19.08
CA PRO A 93 -9.58 -34.96 18.36
C PRO A 93 -11.09 -35.16 18.51
N GLU A 94 -11.57 -36.40 18.60
CA GLU A 94 -12.98 -36.73 18.81
C GLU A 94 -13.50 -36.22 20.17
N ILE A 95 -12.63 -36.20 21.19
CA ILE A 95 -12.97 -35.66 22.50
C ILE A 95 -12.89 -34.13 22.47
N ALA A 96 -11.83 -33.57 21.88
CA ALA A 96 -11.61 -32.13 21.80
C ALA A 96 -12.72 -31.39 21.03
N SER A 97 -13.29 -32.02 20.00
CA SER A 97 -14.40 -31.47 19.20
C SER A 97 -15.77 -31.60 19.87
N SER A 98 -15.87 -32.29 21.02
CA SER A 98 -17.15 -32.49 21.71
C SER A 98 -17.71 -31.20 22.33
N GLU A 99 -19.04 -31.09 22.40
CA GLU A 99 -19.72 -29.94 23.00
C GLU A 99 -19.32 -29.71 24.47
N ASP A 100 -19.00 -30.79 25.20
CA ASP A 100 -18.53 -30.72 26.58
C ASP A 100 -17.19 -29.98 26.70
N MET A 101 -16.24 -30.22 25.78
CA MET A 101 -14.94 -29.54 25.78
C MET A 101 -15.05 -28.11 25.27
N VAL A 102 -15.80 -27.89 24.18
CA VAL A 102 -16.04 -26.55 23.62
C VAL A 102 -16.70 -25.63 24.65
N SER A 103 -17.63 -26.14 25.47
CA SER A 103 -18.28 -25.35 26.53
C SER A 103 -17.33 -24.94 27.68
N LYS A 104 -16.16 -25.58 27.82
CA LYS A 104 -15.16 -25.28 28.87
C LYS A 104 -14.16 -24.21 28.45
N VAL A 105 -14.08 -23.83 27.16
CA VAL A 105 -13.17 -22.78 26.67
C VAL A 105 -13.27 -21.48 27.47
N PRO A 106 -14.46 -20.91 27.75
CA PRO A 106 -14.56 -19.69 28.56
C PRO A 106 -14.10 -19.87 30.02
N LEU A 107 -14.28 -21.07 30.58
CA LEU A 107 -13.86 -21.39 31.95
C LEU A 107 -12.33 -21.45 32.05
N VAL A 108 -11.68 -22.09 31.08
CA VAL A 108 -10.21 -22.14 31.01
C VAL A 108 -9.63 -20.76 30.75
N ALA A 109 -10.25 -19.93 29.90
CA ALA A 109 -9.84 -18.53 29.73
C ALA A 109 -9.95 -17.74 31.04
N GLU A 110 -11.02 -17.91 31.81
CA GLU A 110 -11.15 -17.29 33.14
C GLU A 110 -10.04 -17.74 34.10
N ILE A 111 -9.65 -19.02 34.06
CA ILE A 111 -8.56 -19.58 34.86
C ILE A 111 -7.24 -18.92 34.50
N VAL A 112 -6.87 -18.84 33.21
CA VAL A 112 -5.64 -18.17 32.76
C VAL A 112 -5.60 -16.71 33.22
N THR A 113 -6.73 -16.01 33.18
CA THR A 113 -6.80 -14.60 33.58
C THR A 113 -6.63 -14.38 35.09
N LYS A 114 -7.08 -15.33 35.92
CA LYS A 114 -7.14 -15.16 37.39
C LYS A 114 -6.05 -15.89 38.15
N SER A 115 -5.46 -16.93 37.55
CA SER A 115 -4.45 -17.73 38.22
C SER A 115 -3.09 -17.03 38.20
N SER A 116 -2.35 -17.19 39.30
CA SER A 116 -0.99 -16.68 39.44
C SER A 116 0.06 -17.78 39.29
N ASP A 117 -0.39 -19.02 39.09
CA ASP A 117 0.45 -20.21 39.05
C ASP A 117 0.91 -20.47 37.60
N PRO A 118 2.19 -20.24 37.26
CA PRO A 118 2.68 -20.48 35.92
C PRO A 118 2.72 -21.95 35.52
N SER A 119 2.64 -22.88 36.48
CA SER A 119 2.74 -24.31 36.22
C SER A 119 1.52 -24.92 35.51
N ILE A 120 0.41 -24.20 35.41
CA ILE A 120 -0.81 -24.67 34.73
C ILE A 120 -1.02 -24.03 33.36
N PHE A 121 -0.21 -23.04 32.99
CA PHE A 121 -0.42 -22.28 31.75
C PHE A 121 -0.15 -23.11 30.52
N GLU A 122 0.86 -23.99 30.55
CA GLU A 122 1.15 -24.87 29.41
C GLU A 122 -0.07 -25.73 29.05
N GLU A 123 -0.65 -26.42 30.04
CA GLU A 123 -1.81 -27.28 29.83
C GLU A 123 -3.08 -26.49 29.52
N CYS A 124 -3.24 -25.27 30.08
CA CYS A 124 -4.33 -24.38 29.70
C CYS A 124 -4.27 -24.03 28.20
N TYR A 125 -3.10 -23.62 27.71
CA TYR A 125 -2.95 -23.26 26.29
C TYR A 125 -2.97 -24.50 25.38
N GLU A 126 -2.43 -25.64 25.82
CA GLU A 126 -2.54 -26.91 25.10
C GLU A 126 -4.03 -27.28 24.90
N PHE A 127 -4.83 -27.24 25.97
CA PHE A 127 -6.28 -27.47 25.88
C PHE A 127 -6.97 -26.52 24.90
N LEU A 128 -6.72 -25.21 25.05
CA LEU A 128 -7.34 -24.17 24.21
C LEU A 128 -7.00 -24.36 22.74
N LEU A 129 -5.74 -24.66 22.43
CA LEU A 129 -5.27 -24.94 21.08
C LEU A 129 -5.92 -26.21 20.51
N LEU A 130 -5.92 -27.31 21.25
CA LEU A 130 -6.48 -28.59 20.79
C LEU A 130 -7.97 -28.49 20.48
N VAL A 131 -8.74 -27.80 21.33
CA VAL A 131 -10.18 -27.57 21.08
C VAL A 131 -10.39 -26.68 19.85
N ALA A 132 -9.56 -25.64 19.66
CA ALA A 132 -9.65 -24.79 18.47
C ALA A 132 -9.28 -25.55 17.19
N VAL A 133 -8.24 -26.39 17.20
CA VAL A 133 -7.85 -27.21 16.05
C VAL A 133 -8.91 -28.24 15.69
N ALA A 134 -9.58 -28.81 16.68
CA ALA A 134 -10.52 -29.93 16.47
C ALA A 134 -11.92 -29.50 16.00
N SER A 135 -12.33 -28.23 16.17
CA SER A 135 -13.71 -27.81 15.87
C SER A 135 -13.87 -26.32 15.57
N ASP A 136 -14.63 -26.01 14.51
CA ASP A 136 -15.08 -24.64 14.19
C ASP A 136 -15.91 -24.02 15.33
N SER A 137 -16.69 -24.82 16.06
CA SER A 137 -17.43 -24.34 17.22
C SER A 137 -16.50 -23.99 18.39
N GLY A 138 -15.35 -24.67 18.49
CA GLY A 138 -14.27 -24.34 19.41
C GLY A 138 -13.63 -23.00 19.08
N ILE A 139 -13.28 -22.79 17.81
CA ILE A 139 -12.75 -21.51 17.29
C ILE A 139 -13.75 -20.38 17.54
N ALA A 140 -15.04 -20.60 17.29
CA ALA A 140 -16.09 -19.61 17.49
C ALA A 140 -16.18 -19.10 18.94
N LYS A 141 -15.75 -19.88 19.94
CA LYS A 141 -15.69 -19.43 21.35
C LYS A 141 -14.65 -18.34 21.57
N PHE A 142 -13.58 -18.29 20.80
CA PHE A 142 -12.56 -17.24 20.92
C PHE A 142 -13.04 -15.88 20.42
N TYR A 143 -14.08 -15.86 19.57
CA TYR A 143 -14.72 -14.63 19.14
C TYR A 143 -15.73 -14.08 20.15
N GLN A 144 -15.98 -14.78 21.26
CA GLN A 144 -16.82 -14.28 22.34
C GLN A 144 -16.03 -13.29 23.22
N PRO A 145 -16.68 -12.21 23.70
CA PRO A 145 -16.05 -11.25 24.61
C PRO A 145 -15.41 -11.93 25.83
N GLY A 146 -14.21 -11.51 26.22
CA GLY A 146 -13.47 -12.05 27.37
C GLY A 146 -12.46 -13.16 27.04
N VAL A 147 -12.68 -13.99 26.01
CA VAL A 147 -11.74 -15.07 25.66
C VAL A 147 -10.53 -14.52 24.91
N ILE A 148 -10.74 -13.65 23.92
CA ILE A 148 -9.62 -12.98 23.23
C ILE A 148 -8.90 -11.97 24.14
N ASP A 149 -9.64 -11.32 25.05
CA ASP A 149 -9.08 -10.34 25.98
C ASP A 149 -8.12 -11.02 26.99
N MET A 150 -8.41 -12.28 27.34
CA MET A 150 -7.47 -13.13 28.08
C MET A 150 -6.16 -13.31 27.31
N LEU A 151 -6.21 -13.63 26.01
CA LEU A 151 -5.00 -13.77 25.19
C LEU A 151 -4.23 -12.45 25.15
N ALA A 152 -4.95 -11.33 24.96
CA ALA A 152 -4.37 -9.99 24.89
C ALA A 152 -3.60 -9.60 26.16
N SER A 153 -4.17 -9.91 27.33
CA SER A 153 -3.56 -9.60 28.62
C SER A 153 -2.44 -10.58 29.00
N HIS A 154 -2.64 -11.87 28.79
CA HIS A 154 -1.77 -12.91 29.36
C HIS A 154 -0.59 -13.30 28.47
N ILE A 155 -0.70 -13.31 27.14
CA ILE A 155 0.45 -13.73 26.29
C ILE A 155 1.68 -12.83 26.49
N THR A 156 1.45 -11.61 26.98
CA THR A 156 2.49 -10.60 27.21
C THR A 156 3.25 -10.79 28.52
N THR A 157 2.77 -11.67 29.40
CA THR A 157 3.44 -12.06 30.64
C THR A 157 4.21 -13.37 30.49
N LEU A 158 3.98 -14.12 29.41
CA LEU A 158 4.69 -15.36 29.11
C LEU A 158 6.14 -15.04 28.71
N SER A 159 7.09 -15.80 29.23
CA SER A 159 8.49 -15.65 28.85
C SER A 159 8.80 -16.36 27.54
N ASP A 160 9.70 -15.77 26.75
CA ASP A 160 10.26 -16.32 25.52
C ASP A 160 10.77 -17.76 25.73
N GLY A 161 10.41 -18.66 24.81
CA GLY A 161 10.84 -20.06 24.81
C GLY A 161 10.03 -21.00 25.71
N THR A 162 8.93 -20.53 26.33
CA THR A 162 8.00 -21.42 27.05
C THR A 162 7.03 -22.11 26.11
N ARG A 163 6.69 -23.37 26.38
CA ARG A 163 5.67 -24.12 25.61
C ARG A 163 4.29 -23.47 25.64
N ALA A 164 3.94 -22.82 26.76
CA ALA A 164 2.72 -22.02 26.86
C ALA A 164 2.66 -20.91 25.79
N LEU A 165 3.77 -20.21 25.56
CA LEU A 165 3.88 -19.20 24.51
C LEU A 165 3.82 -19.82 23.11
N GLU A 166 4.46 -20.97 22.89
CA GLU A 166 4.37 -21.70 21.62
C GLU A 166 2.91 -22.02 21.26
N PHE A 167 2.17 -22.61 22.21
CA PHE A 167 0.75 -22.92 22.02
C PHE A 167 -0.11 -21.67 21.84
N ALA A 168 0.19 -20.59 22.58
CA ALA A 168 -0.52 -19.32 22.43
C ALA A 168 -0.31 -18.69 21.04
N MET A 169 0.92 -18.74 20.52
CA MET A 169 1.24 -18.22 19.18
C MET A 169 0.60 -19.06 18.07
N GLN A 170 0.60 -20.40 18.20
CA GLN A 170 -0.09 -21.30 17.27
C GLN A 170 -1.60 -21.08 17.27
N LEU A 171 -2.19 -20.89 18.46
CA LEU A 171 -3.60 -20.56 18.60
C LEU A 171 -3.91 -19.21 17.93
N LEU A 172 -3.09 -18.18 18.16
CA LEU A 172 -3.25 -16.88 17.53
C LEU A 172 -3.18 -16.96 16.00
N GLN A 173 -2.23 -17.74 15.46
CA GLN A 173 -2.11 -17.98 14.02
C GLN A 173 -3.37 -18.65 13.46
N LEU A 174 -3.91 -19.65 14.17
CA LEU A 174 -5.14 -20.33 13.77
C LEU A 174 -6.35 -19.37 13.76
N LEU A 175 -6.46 -18.50 14.76
CA LEU A 175 -7.51 -17.48 14.83
C LEU A 175 -7.39 -16.44 13.69
N VAL A 176 -6.18 -16.02 13.35
CA VAL A 176 -5.91 -15.09 12.23
C VAL A 176 -6.23 -15.73 10.89
N ASN A 177 -5.83 -16.98 10.67
CA ASN A 177 -6.11 -17.70 9.43
C ASN A 177 -7.62 -17.86 9.18
N GLN A 178 -8.41 -18.08 10.24
CA GLN A 178 -9.86 -18.18 10.14
C GLN A 178 -10.54 -16.83 9.83
N LEU A 179 -9.92 -15.71 10.19
CA LEU A 179 -10.40 -14.38 9.78
C LEU A 179 -10.24 -14.14 8.26
N SER A 180 -9.32 -14.85 7.60
CA SER A 180 -8.99 -14.62 6.18
C SER A 180 -9.98 -15.21 5.16
N ILE A 181 -11.02 -15.95 5.60
CA ILE A 181 -11.90 -16.75 4.70
C ILE A 181 -13.35 -16.22 4.61
N GLY A 182 -13.67 -15.02 5.11
CA GLY A 182 -14.97 -14.37 4.84
C GLY A 182 -15.88 -14.13 6.04
N PHE A 183 -15.29 -13.98 7.24
CA PHE A 183 -16.03 -13.51 8.41
C PHE A 183 -16.19 -11.99 8.34
N VAL A 184 -17.38 -11.54 7.93
CA VAL A 184 -17.72 -10.14 7.65
C VAL A 184 -17.26 -9.20 8.79
N ILE A 185 -16.30 -8.33 8.45
CA ILE A 185 -15.49 -7.47 9.32
C ILE A 185 -16.29 -6.38 10.10
N SER A 186 -17.62 -6.32 10.00
CA SER A 186 -18.41 -5.30 10.70
C SER A 186 -18.74 -5.64 12.17
N GLU A 187 -18.97 -6.91 12.51
CA GLU A 187 -19.37 -7.28 13.90
C GLU A 187 -18.17 -7.55 14.83
N ASN A 188 -17.03 -7.95 14.27
CA ASN A 188 -15.85 -8.36 15.05
C ASN A 188 -14.68 -7.36 15.00
N LEU A 189 -14.92 -6.11 14.57
CA LEU A 189 -13.88 -5.09 14.43
C LEU A 189 -13.04 -4.88 15.72
N PRO A 190 -13.62 -4.75 16.93
CA PRO A 190 -12.85 -4.56 18.16
C PRO A 190 -11.90 -5.74 18.45
N LEU A 191 -12.32 -6.96 18.09
CA LEU A 191 -11.54 -8.16 18.30
C LEU A 191 -10.32 -8.20 17.37
N ILE A 192 -10.48 -7.81 16.10
CA ILE A 192 -9.38 -7.73 15.14
C ILE A 192 -8.37 -6.66 15.58
N LEU A 193 -8.83 -5.49 16.05
CA LEU A 193 -7.95 -4.43 16.57
C LEU A 193 -7.16 -4.89 17.81
N SER A 194 -7.80 -5.67 18.69
CA SER A 194 -7.13 -6.30 19.84
C SER A 194 -6.04 -7.28 19.39
N MET A 195 -6.32 -8.12 18.39
CA MET A 195 -5.33 -9.02 17.79
C MET A 195 -4.15 -8.26 17.16
N VAL A 196 -4.39 -7.18 16.40
CA VAL A 196 -3.31 -6.35 15.84
C VAL A 196 -2.41 -5.82 16.95
N THR A 197 -2.99 -5.30 18.03
CA THR A 197 -2.24 -4.80 19.19
C THR A 197 -1.39 -5.90 19.82
N LEU A 198 -2.00 -7.09 19.97
CA LEU A 198 -1.36 -8.25 20.56
C LEU A 198 -0.16 -8.74 19.75
N ILE A 199 -0.37 -8.97 18.46
CA ILE A 199 0.67 -9.48 17.56
C ILE A 199 1.76 -8.44 17.40
N SER A 200 1.43 -7.14 17.32
CA SER A 200 2.41 -6.05 17.25
C SER A 200 3.35 -6.07 18.44
N ARG A 201 2.83 -6.24 19.66
CA ARG A 201 3.64 -6.34 20.88
C ARG A 201 4.54 -7.57 20.88
N GLN A 202 4.03 -8.73 20.48
CA GLN A 202 4.84 -9.95 20.37
C GLN A 202 5.94 -9.80 19.31
N PHE A 203 5.62 -9.20 18.17
CA PHE A 203 6.58 -8.94 17.10
C PHE A 203 7.75 -8.05 17.56
N ALA A 204 7.49 -7.08 18.43
CA ALA A 204 8.53 -6.24 19.02
C ALA A 204 9.42 -6.98 20.03
N VAL A 205 8.85 -7.87 20.85
CA VAL A 205 9.58 -8.51 21.97
C VAL A 205 10.33 -9.77 21.55
N LEU A 206 9.69 -10.63 20.74
CA LEU A 206 10.21 -11.95 20.41
C LEU A 206 11.52 -11.89 19.61
N GLN A 207 12.45 -12.78 19.95
CA GLN A 207 13.74 -12.93 19.25
C GLN A 207 13.95 -14.34 18.66
N ASN A 208 12.89 -15.14 18.57
CA ASN A 208 12.90 -16.51 18.05
C ASN A 208 12.07 -16.62 16.75
N ALA A 209 11.84 -17.85 16.27
CA ALA A 209 11.08 -18.10 15.04
C ALA A 209 9.68 -17.48 15.03
N PHE A 210 9.03 -17.39 16.20
CA PHE A 210 7.69 -16.81 16.33
C PHE A 210 7.65 -15.30 16.05
N LYS A 211 8.81 -14.60 16.04
CA LYS A 211 8.89 -13.23 15.54
C LYS A 211 8.49 -13.15 14.07
N PHE A 212 8.94 -14.11 13.26
CA PHE A 212 8.58 -14.20 11.84
C PHE A 212 7.12 -14.62 11.68
N ASP A 213 6.61 -15.53 12.51
CA ASP A 213 5.17 -15.85 12.50
C ASP A 213 4.32 -14.61 12.81
N ALA A 214 4.74 -13.79 13.77
CA ALA A 214 4.09 -12.52 14.09
C ALA A 214 4.14 -11.52 12.93
N LEU A 215 5.29 -11.41 12.24
CA LEU A 215 5.44 -10.61 11.02
C LEU A 215 4.45 -11.05 9.93
N HIS A 216 4.35 -12.35 9.67
CA HIS A 216 3.46 -12.91 8.66
C HIS A 216 1.99 -12.70 9.03
N MET A 217 1.61 -12.90 10.29
CA MET A 217 0.24 -12.65 10.78
C MET A 217 -0.16 -11.17 10.64
N LEU A 218 0.72 -10.23 11.03
CA LEU A 218 0.46 -8.79 10.86
C LEU A 218 0.28 -8.42 9.40
N THR A 219 1.18 -8.90 8.55
CA THR A 219 1.13 -8.62 7.11
C THR A 219 -0.19 -9.14 6.51
N SER A 220 -0.60 -10.35 6.89
CA SER A 220 -1.88 -10.93 6.45
C SER A 220 -3.10 -10.11 6.90
N LEU A 221 -3.14 -9.67 8.16
CA LEU A 221 -4.25 -8.87 8.70
C LEU A 221 -4.35 -7.49 8.03
N LEU A 222 -3.20 -6.82 7.88
CA LEU A 222 -3.13 -5.44 7.39
C LEU A 222 -3.25 -5.32 5.87
N SER A 223 -3.06 -6.43 5.13
CA SER A 223 -3.24 -6.47 3.66
C SER A 223 -4.70 -6.37 3.21
N SER A 224 -5.67 -6.40 4.12
CA SER A 224 -7.09 -6.29 3.75
C SER A 224 -7.43 -4.89 3.20
N ASN A 225 -8.16 -4.80 2.09
CA ASN A 225 -8.57 -3.51 1.50
C ASN A 225 -9.79 -2.87 2.22
N ASN A 226 -10.03 -3.19 3.49
CA ASN A 226 -11.20 -2.73 4.22
C ASN A 226 -11.01 -1.32 4.79
N THR A 227 -11.68 -0.34 4.20
CA THR A 227 -11.56 1.08 4.58
C THR A 227 -11.97 1.36 6.02
N MET A 228 -13.01 0.68 6.54
CA MET A 228 -13.48 0.85 7.92
C MET A 228 -12.46 0.34 8.93
N PHE A 229 -11.80 -0.78 8.62
CA PHE A 229 -10.73 -1.33 9.45
C PHE A 229 -9.53 -0.39 9.51
N HIS A 230 -9.10 0.11 8.35
CA HIS A 230 -7.99 1.07 8.27
C HIS A 230 -8.29 2.38 9.00
N GLU A 231 -9.52 2.86 8.91
CA GLU A 231 -9.93 4.05 9.65
C GLU A 231 -9.90 3.81 11.16
N ALA A 232 -10.40 2.67 11.63
CA ALA A 232 -10.32 2.31 13.03
C ALA A 232 -8.87 2.22 13.53
N LEU A 233 -7.95 1.63 12.74
CA LEU A 233 -6.52 1.58 13.06
C LEU A 233 -5.88 2.96 13.19
N ARG A 234 -6.27 3.93 12.33
CA ARG A 234 -5.78 5.33 12.42
C ARG A 234 -6.23 6.03 13.70
N THR A 235 -7.40 5.69 14.21
CA THR A 235 -7.91 6.26 15.47
C THR A 235 -7.24 5.68 16.71
N MET A 236 -6.57 4.52 16.59
CA MET A 236 -5.89 3.90 17.72
C MET A 236 -4.64 4.70 18.13
N PRO A 237 -4.33 4.79 19.44
CA PRO A 237 -3.12 5.45 19.89
C PRO A 237 -1.87 4.76 19.30
N SER A 238 -0.99 5.54 18.66
CA SER A 238 0.17 5.02 17.90
C SER A 238 1.18 4.27 18.77
N ASN A 239 1.29 4.63 20.05
CA ASN A 239 2.12 3.95 21.04
C ASN A 239 1.66 2.52 21.34
N THR A 240 0.42 2.16 21.02
CA THR A 240 -0.15 0.84 21.37
C THR A 240 0.33 -0.26 20.44
N TRP A 241 0.43 0.02 19.13
CA TRP A 241 0.70 -1.00 18.12
C TRP A 241 1.71 -0.52 17.07
N ALA A 242 1.54 0.68 16.53
CA ALA A 242 2.38 1.19 15.45
C ALA A 242 3.86 1.35 15.86
N ALA A 243 4.11 1.77 17.09
CA ALA A 243 5.46 1.83 17.66
C ALA A 243 6.08 0.43 17.83
N GLN A 244 5.28 -0.58 18.20
CA GLN A 244 5.75 -1.95 18.36
C GLN A 244 6.12 -2.57 17.01
N VAL A 245 5.30 -2.33 15.98
CA VAL A 245 5.60 -2.75 14.60
C VAL A 245 6.92 -2.16 14.11
N HIS A 246 7.14 -0.87 14.37
CA HIS A 246 8.38 -0.20 14.01
C HIS A 246 9.61 -0.85 14.68
N VAL A 247 9.52 -1.23 15.95
CA VAL A 247 10.61 -1.93 16.67
C VAL A 247 10.92 -3.27 16.00
N GLY A 248 9.90 -4.10 15.75
CA GLY A 248 10.08 -5.41 15.13
C GLY A 248 10.70 -5.32 13.72
N ILE A 249 10.24 -4.37 12.89
CA ILE A 249 10.83 -4.10 11.56
C ILE A 249 12.29 -3.65 11.72
N SER A 250 12.57 -2.73 12.65
CA SER A 250 13.92 -2.22 12.87
C SER A 250 14.91 -3.32 13.21
N GLU A 251 14.51 -4.27 14.05
CA GLU A 251 15.37 -5.38 14.45
C GLU A 251 15.62 -6.36 13.30
N ILE A 252 14.58 -6.71 12.52
CA ILE A 252 14.74 -7.62 11.37
C ILE A 252 15.66 -7.00 10.32
N LEU A 253 15.47 -5.74 9.96
CA LEU A 253 16.26 -5.09 8.92
C LEU A 253 17.73 -4.89 9.33
N ARG A 254 18.02 -4.68 10.63
CA ARG A 254 19.39 -4.58 11.16
C ARG A 254 20.12 -5.92 11.18
N ASN A 255 19.38 -7.01 11.36
CA ASN A 255 19.95 -8.34 11.52
C ASN A 255 20.29 -9.00 10.17
N ARG A 256 21.17 -10.00 10.23
CA ARG A 256 21.50 -10.86 9.08
C ARG A 256 20.44 -11.94 8.92
N VAL A 257 19.24 -11.52 8.55
CA VAL A 257 18.11 -12.41 8.26
C VAL A 257 18.10 -12.77 6.77
N VAL A 258 17.51 -13.92 6.43
CA VAL A 258 17.24 -14.36 5.04
C VAL A 258 16.45 -13.29 4.29
N SER A 259 16.73 -13.10 2.99
CA SER A 259 16.13 -12.06 2.15
C SER A 259 14.60 -12.09 2.15
N ALA A 260 13.98 -13.26 2.17
CA ALA A 260 12.52 -13.41 2.20
C ALA A 260 11.86 -12.69 3.40
N GLU A 261 12.42 -12.84 4.59
CA GLU A 261 11.88 -12.19 5.80
C GLU A 261 12.15 -10.68 5.82
N LYS A 262 13.27 -10.23 5.21
CA LYS A 262 13.53 -8.80 5.03
C LYS A 262 12.51 -8.17 4.09
N LEU A 263 12.21 -8.83 2.97
CA LEU A 263 11.19 -8.37 2.05
C LEU A 263 9.81 -8.34 2.71
N GLN A 264 9.48 -9.33 3.54
CA GLN A 264 8.24 -9.33 4.30
C GLN A 264 8.18 -8.18 5.32
N ALA A 265 9.28 -7.86 6.00
CA ALA A 265 9.36 -6.70 6.88
C ALA A 265 9.21 -5.37 6.12
N LEU A 266 9.76 -5.27 4.91
CA LEU A 266 9.57 -4.14 4.00
C LEU A 266 8.12 -4.02 3.51
N LEU A 267 7.46 -5.13 3.19
CA LEU A 267 6.03 -5.17 2.88
C LEU A 267 5.19 -4.67 4.06
N LEU A 268 5.51 -5.10 5.28
CA LEU A 268 4.83 -4.60 6.48
C LEU A 268 5.05 -3.09 6.64
N ALA A 269 6.26 -2.57 6.39
CA ALA A 269 6.54 -1.13 6.40
C ALA A 269 5.72 -0.37 5.34
N ASP A 270 5.55 -0.95 4.14
CA ASP A 270 4.73 -0.39 3.07
C ASP A 270 3.27 -0.26 3.50
N LEU A 271 2.72 -1.33 4.07
CA LEU A 271 1.36 -1.35 4.63
C LEU A 271 1.19 -0.29 5.73
N MET A 272 2.14 -0.20 6.67
CA MET A 272 2.11 0.81 7.73
C MET A 272 2.02 2.23 7.17
N MET A 273 2.80 2.56 6.14
CA MET A 273 2.73 3.86 5.48
C MET A 273 1.44 4.09 4.68
N SER A 274 0.84 3.04 4.13
CA SER A 274 -0.48 3.13 3.47
C SER A 274 -1.59 3.44 4.49
N ILE A 275 -1.48 2.90 5.70
CA ILE A 275 -2.50 3.06 6.76
C ILE A 275 -2.30 4.40 7.47
N LEU A 276 -1.10 4.66 8.00
CA LEU A 276 -0.82 5.81 8.88
C LEU A 276 -0.23 7.02 8.14
N GLY A 277 0.09 6.89 6.86
CA GLY A 277 0.77 7.90 6.07
C GLY A 277 2.29 7.83 6.16
N VAL A 278 2.97 8.45 5.19
CA VAL A 278 4.44 8.40 5.05
C VAL A 278 5.19 9.02 6.24
N ASN A 279 4.55 9.97 6.94
CA ASN A 279 5.12 10.61 8.14
C ASN A 279 5.30 9.63 9.31
N TRP A 280 4.69 8.43 9.27
CA TRP A 280 4.91 7.40 10.27
C TRP A 280 6.40 6.99 10.38
N LEU A 281 7.15 7.03 9.28
CA LEU A 281 8.60 6.77 9.31
C LEU A 281 9.37 7.78 10.18
N LEU A 282 8.79 8.96 10.44
CA LEU A 282 9.40 10.02 11.24
C LEU A 282 9.09 9.94 12.74
N ASN A 283 8.25 9.00 13.16
CA ASN A 283 7.79 8.95 14.55
C ASN A 283 8.93 8.59 15.50
N GLN A 284 9.19 9.45 16.49
CA GLN A 284 10.08 9.14 17.61
C GLN A 284 9.41 8.11 18.52
N ILE A 285 10.10 7.01 18.77
CA ILE A 285 9.63 5.98 19.70
C ILE A 285 10.41 6.11 21.00
N GLN A 286 9.73 6.58 22.04
CA GLN A 286 10.17 6.39 23.41
C GLN A 286 9.71 4.99 23.85
N LEU A 287 10.65 4.06 23.96
CA LEU A 287 10.41 2.78 24.60
C LEU A 287 10.30 2.99 26.11
N GLN A 288 9.33 2.33 26.74
CA GLN A 288 9.37 2.12 28.18
C GLN A 288 10.44 1.06 28.48
N HIS A 289 11.43 1.47 29.27
CA HIS A 289 12.56 0.72 29.84
C HIS A 289 13.75 0.36 28.90
N ASP A 290 14.86 1.07 29.12
CA ASP A 290 16.29 0.70 28.97
C ASP A 290 16.86 0.20 27.62
N GLN A 291 16.13 0.26 26.52
CA GLN A 291 16.72 0.04 25.18
C GLN A 291 17.01 1.35 24.45
N GLU A 292 18.17 1.42 23.77
CA GLU A 292 18.64 2.59 23.03
C GLU A 292 17.54 3.14 22.11
N ILE A 293 17.10 4.38 22.37
CA ILE A 293 16.19 5.13 21.51
C ILE A 293 16.78 5.13 20.11
N ILE A 294 16.09 4.51 19.15
CA ILE A 294 16.45 4.60 17.75
C ILE A 294 16.13 6.03 17.31
N PRO A 295 17.14 6.86 16.95
CA PRO A 295 16.88 8.18 16.40
C PRO A 295 16.07 8.02 15.11
N VAL A 296 15.09 8.90 14.90
CA VAL A 296 14.20 8.93 13.71
C VAL A 296 14.95 8.69 12.42
N ASP A 297 16.05 9.43 12.25
CA ASP A 297 16.94 9.37 11.10
C ASP A 297 17.38 7.93 10.79
N LYS A 298 17.69 7.13 11.82
CA LYS A 298 18.17 5.75 11.63
C LYS A 298 17.10 4.82 11.05
N PHE A 299 15.82 5.00 11.35
CA PHE A 299 14.79 4.10 10.83
C PHE A 299 14.47 4.39 9.37
N VAL A 300 14.30 5.67 9.01
CA VAL A 300 14.14 6.09 7.61
C VAL A 300 15.28 5.54 6.77
N PHE A 301 16.53 5.73 7.20
CA PHE A 301 17.69 5.20 6.48
C PHE A 301 17.71 3.68 6.41
N LEU A 302 17.28 2.99 7.47
CA LEU A 302 17.24 1.53 7.45
C LEU A 302 16.26 1.00 6.40
N VAL A 303 15.07 1.61 6.29
CA VAL A 303 14.08 1.25 5.27
C VAL A 303 14.58 1.63 3.87
N LEU A 304 15.15 2.83 3.69
CA LEU A 304 15.69 3.29 2.41
C LEU A 304 16.82 2.38 1.93
N GLU A 305 17.84 2.14 2.76
CA GLU A 305 19.00 1.32 2.38
C GLU A 305 18.61 -0.14 2.14
N SER A 306 17.70 -0.69 2.96
CA SER A 306 17.20 -2.05 2.73
C SER A 306 16.44 -2.15 1.41
N SER A 307 15.57 -1.17 1.11
CA SER A 307 14.83 -1.12 -0.15
C SER A 307 15.76 -0.97 -1.36
N ARG A 308 16.79 -0.11 -1.25
CA ARG A 308 17.81 0.09 -2.30
C ARG A 308 18.57 -1.18 -2.61
N VAL A 309 18.99 -1.93 -1.60
CA VAL A 309 19.68 -3.21 -1.78
C VAL A 309 18.78 -4.22 -2.50
N GLU A 310 17.51 -4.34 -2.11
CA GLU A 310 16.57 -5.23 -2.79
C GLU A 310 16.31 -4.79 -4.24
N VAL A 311 16.16 -3.49 -4.52
CA VAL A 311 16.06 -2.96 -5.89
C VAL A 311 17.29 -3.37 -6.72
N ALA A 312 18.50 -3.19 -6.19
CA ALA A 312 19.72 -3.54 -6.90
C ALA A 312 19.78 -5.03 -7.26
N ILE A 313 19.43 -5.90 -6.30
CA ILE A 313 19.40 -7.35 -6.50
C ILE A 313 18.33 -7.74 -7.54
N LEU A 314 17.10 -7.26 -7.35
CA LEU A 314 15.96 -7.63 -8.19
C LEU A 314 16.11 -7.13 -9.64
N LEU A 315 16.63 -5.92 -9.84
CA LEU A 315 16.89 -5.40 -11.20
C LEU A 315 17.97 -6.21 -11.91
N ASN A 316 19.05 -6.57 -11.21
CA ASN A 316 20.11 -7.39 -11.79
C ASN A 316 19.63 -8.81 -12.13
N GLU A 317 18.85 -9.44 -11.24
CA GLU A 317 18.23 -10.75 -11.51
C GLU A 317 17.23 -10.69 -12.66
N LEU A 318 16.39 -9.64 -12.74
CA LEU A 318 15.43 -9.47 -13.83
C LEU A 318 16.13 -9.23 -15.17
N ALA A 319 17.18 -8.40 -15.22
CA ALA A 319 17.97 -8.18 -16.43
C ALA A 319 18.58 -9.50 -16.93
N TYR A 320 19.19 -10.26 -16.02
CA TYR A 320 19.75 -11.59 -16.31
C TYR A 320 18.69 -12.55 -16.88
N LEU A 321 17.54 -12.67 -16.20
CA LEU A 321 16.46 -13.57 -16.62
C LEU A 321 15.82 -13.17 -17.94
N LYS A 322 15.72 -11.86 -18.23
CA LYS A 322 15.06 -11.36 -19.45
C LYS A 322 15.95 -11.37 -20.68
N TYR A 323 17.26 -11.14 -20.53
CA TYR A 323 18.14 -10.85 -21.66
C TYR A 323 19.13 -11.96 -21.96
N GLU A 324 19.39 -12.89 -21.03
CA GLU A 324 20.34 -13.98 -21.26
C GLU A 324 19.65 -15.22 -21.91
N PRO A 325 20.20 -15.80 -22.99
CA PRO A 325 19.51 -16.76 -23.87
C PRO A 325 19.18 -18.14 -23.29
N SER A 326 19.53 -18.45 -22.02
CA SER A 326 19.30 -19.77 -21.40
C SER A 326 18.05 -19.88 -20.52
N SER A 327 17.26 -18.81 -20.36
CA SER A 327 16.17 -18.72 -19.37
C SER A 327 14.77 -19.08 -19.90
N SER A 328 14.59 -19.46 -21.17
CA SER A 328 13.25 -19.70 -21.74
C SER A 328 12.67 -21.09 -21.37
N SER A 329 12.40 -21.32 -20.08
CA SER A 329 11.58 -22.44 -19.59
C SER A 329 10.25 -21.92 -19.01
N SER A 330 9.23 -22.77 -18.93
CA SER A 330 7.93 -22.39 -18.33
C SER A 330 8.06 -21.98 -16.85
N ASP A 331 9.04 -22.52 -16.14
CA ASP A 331 9.31 -22.17 -14.73
C ASP A 331 9.90 -20.76 -14.58
N ALA A 332 10.60 -20.26 -15.61
CA ALA A 332 11.20 -18.93 -15.58
C ALA A 332 10.16 -17.80 -15.57
N LEU A 333 9.00 -17.99 -16.19
CA LEU A 333 7.95 -16.96 -16.22
C LEU A 333 7.37 -16.73 -14.80
N GLY A 334 7.12 -17.81 -14.05
CA GLY A 334 6.65 -17.71 -12.66
C GLY A 334 7.67 -17.01 -11.76
N ILE A 335 8.96 -17.29 -11.96
CA ILE A 335 10.06 -16.63 -11.25
C ILE A 335 10.09 -15.13 -11.60
N ILE A 336 10.00 -14.77 -12.89
CA ILE A 336 9.99 -13.37 -13.34
C ILE A 336 8.82 -12.61 -12.72
N ILE A 337 7.60 -13.16 -12.76
CA ILE A 337 6.41 -12.53 -12.18
C ILE A 337 6.61 -12.29 -10.69
N GLN A 338 7.11 -13.29 -9.94
CA GLN A 338 7.35 -13.13 -8.52
C GLN A 338 8.42 -12.08 -8.21
N LYS A 339 9.49 -12.00 -9.02
CA LYS A 339 10.53 -10.98 -8.89
C LYS A 339 10.00 -9.58 -9.24
N GLN A 340 9.13 -9.45 -10.23
CA GLN A 340 8.44 -8.19 -10.55
C GLN A 340 7.51 -7.73 -9.42
N GLN A 341 6.78 -8.64 -8.78
CA GLN A 341 5.97 -8.33 -7.60
C GLN A 341 6.82 -7.80 -6.45
N ASN A 342 7.95 -8.47 -6.16
CA ASN A 342 8.88 -8.01 -5.13
C ASN A 342 9.47 -6.64 -5.46
N LEU A 343 9.82 -6.40 -6.73
CA LEU A 343 10.33 -5.11 -7.20
C LEU A 343 9.29 -4.01 -7.05
N ALA A 344 8.03 -4.30 -7.37
CA ALA A 344 6.93 -3.35 -7.21
C ALA A 344 6.77 -2.91 -5.74
N LEU A 345 6.95 -3.83 -4.78
CA LEU A 345 6.97 -3.48 -3.35
C LEU A 345 8.12 -2.53 -3.01
N SER A 346 9.34 -2.83 -3.46
CA SER A 346 10.49 -1.96 -3.22
C SER A 346 10.32 -0.58 -3.88
N PHE A 347 9.77 -0.53 -5.09
CA PHE A 347 9.44 0.73 -5.77
C PHE A 347 8.36 1.53 -5.03
N SER A 348 7.31 0.89 -4.51
CA SER A 348 6.28 1.54 -3.69
C SER A 348 6.91 2.22 -2.46
N LEU A 349 7.84 1.55 -1.78
CA LEU A 349 8.57 2.11 -0.65
C LEU A 349 9.41 3.32 -1.05
N ILE A 350 10.16 3.22 -2.15
CA ILE A 350 10.95 4.35 -2.68
C ILE A 350 10.04 5.54 -3.03
N GLU A 351 8.91 5.31 -3.69
CA GLU A 351 7.95 6.38 -4.02
C GLU A 351 7.37 7.05 -2.76
N LYS A 352 7.04 6.27 -1.73
CA LYS A 352 6.57 6.80 -0.44
C LYS A 352 7.65 7.60 0.29
N ILE A 353 8.91 7.19 0.18
CA ILE A 353 10.06 7.94 0.70
C ILE A 353 10.26 9.24 -0.10
N ILE A 354 10.10 9.24 -1.42
CA ILE A 354 10.10 10.46 -2.25
C ILE A 354 8.96 11.41 -1.80
N LYS A 355 7.76 10.87 -1.57
CA LYS A 355 6.63 11.67 -1.04
C LYS A 355 6.92 12.25 0.35
N LEU A 356 7.64 11.50 1.20
CA LEU A 356 8.08 12.00 2.49
C LEU A 356 9.04 13.19 2.33
N LEU A 357 9.95 13.15 1.36
CA LEU A 357 10.87 14.24 1.06
C LEU A 357 10.09 15.54 0.76
N SER A 358 9.07 15.44 -0.11
CA SER A 358 8.19 16.55 -0.49
C SER A 358 7.46 17.15 0.72
N ASN A 359 6.89 16.30 1.59
CA ASN A 359 6.21 16.75 2.80
C ASN A 359 7.13 17.51 3.77
N VAL A 360 8.39 17.09 3.88
CA VAL A 360 9.35 17.69 4.84
C VAL A 360 9.94 18.99 4.30
N SER A 361 10.13 19.13 2.98
CA SER A 361 10.60 20.38 2.37
C SER A 361 9.61 21.54 2.52
N ASP A 362 8.31 21.24 2.56
CA ASP A 362 7.25 22.25 2.68
C ASP A 362 6.95 22.68 4.14
N ALA A 363 7.42 21.91 5.12
CA ALA A 363 7.15 22.16 6.53
C ALA A 363 8.08 23.22 7.13
N LYS A 364 7.52 24.33 7.64
CA LYS A 364 8.28 25.43 8.26
C LYS A 364 9.06 25.04 9.53
N ASP A 365 8.60 24.00 10.23
CA ASP A 365 9.25 23.39 11.39
C ASP A 365 9.49 21.90 11.09
N SER A 366 10.54 21.60 10.34
CA SER A 366 10.84 20.22 9.95
C SER A 366 11.36 19.41 11.15
N PRO A 367 10.86 18.17 11.36
CA PRO A 367 11.35 17.28 12.43
C PRO A 367 12.73 16.67 12.12
N MET A 368 13.26 16.87 10.90
CA MET A 368 14.52 16.31 10.44
C MET A 368 15.59 17.38 10.25
N LYS A 369 16.83 17.05 10.60
CA LYS A 369 18.00 17.90 10.33
C LYS A 369 18.32 17.94 8.84
N ASP A 370 18.81 19.07 8.34
CA ASP A 370 19.24 19.22 6.93
C ASP A 370 20.24 18.13 6.49
N SER A 371 21.16 17.75 7.38
CA SER A 371 22.12 16.67 7.12
C SER A 371 21.47 15.31 6.83
N THR A 372 20.27 15.09 7.39
CA THR A 372 19.50 13.86 7.21
C THR A 372 18.79 13.88 5.87
N LEU A 373 18.23 15.03 5.49
CA LEU A 373 17.64 15.23 4.16
C LEU A 373 18.67 15.05 3.04
N THR A 374 19.88 15.62 3.19
CA THR A 374 20.95 15.45 2.19
C THR A 374 21.32 13.97 1.99
N LYS A 375 21.39 13.19 3.06
CA LYS A 375 21.67 11.75 2.98
C LYS A 375 20.54 10.97 2.34
N MET A 376 19.29 11.34 2.62
CA MET A 376 18.11 10.72 2.02
C MET A 376 18.07 10.97 0.51
N VAL A 377 18.32 12.22 0.08
CA VAL A 377 18.47 12.57 -1.34
C VAL A 377 19.59 11.77 -1.98
N SER A 378 20.76 11.66 -1.35
CA SER A 378 21.89 10.85 -1.86
C SER A 378 21.51 9.38 -2.04
N GLY A 379 20.86 8.75 -1.05
CA GLY A 379 20.45 7.35 -1.15
C GLY A 379 19.36 7.11 -2.21
N LEU A 380 18.44 8.06 -2.37
CA LEU A 380 17.46 8.04 -3.46
C LEU A 380 18.16 8.20 -4.82
N GLU A 381 19.07 9.15 -4.97
CA GLU A 381 19.83 9.36 -6.21
C GLU A 381 20.63 8.12 -6.62
N GLU A 382 21.27 7.44 -5.67
CA GLU A 382 21.94 6.16 -5.93
C GLU A 382 20.96 5.10 -6.45
N THR A 383 19.77 5.00 -5.85
CA THR A 383 18.72 4.07 -6.29
C THR A 383 18.22 4.41 -7.70
N ILE A 384 17.97 5.69 -7.98
CA ILE A 384 17.54 6.18 -9.29
C ILE A 384 18.61 5.92 -10.36
N ASN A 385 19.89 6.04 -10.00
CA ASN A 385 20.98 5.71 -10.92
C ASN A 385 20.99 4.23 -11.32
N LEU A 386 20.71 3.31 -10.39
CA LEU A 386 20.56 1.88 -10.70
C LEU A 386 19.36 1.64 -11.63
N ILE A 387 18.26 2.34 -11.41
CA ILE A 387 17.07 2.26 -12.27
C ILE A 387 17.38 2.79 -13.68
N PHE A 388 18.15 3.87 -13.79
CA PHE A 388 18.61 4.36 -15.10
C PHE A 388 19.48 3.35 -15.82
N ASP A 389 20.39 2.67 -15.12
CA ASP A 389 21.26 1.65 -15.72
C ASP A 389 20.44 0.47 -16.23
N PHE A 390 19.41 0.04 -15.48
CA PHE A 390 18.44 -0.95 -15.93
C PHE A 390 17.64 -0.51 -17.18
N LEU A 391 17.14 0.73 -17.19
CA LEU A 391 16.41 1.28 -18.34
C LEU A 391 17.30 1.44 -19.57
N GLN A 392 18.57 1.79 -19.39
CA GLN A 392 19.57 1.83 -20.46
C GLN A 392 19.84 0.43 -21.02
N ASP A 393 19.97 -0.57 -20.15
CA ASP A 393 20.13 -1.97 -20.57
C ASP A 393 18.92 -2.47 -21.38
N SER A 394 17.70 -2.16 -20.93
CA SER A 394 16.47 -2.47 -21.68
C SER A 394 16.43 -1.79 -23.05
N LYS A 395 16.87 -0.53 -23.14
CA LYS A 395 16.97 0.23 -24.40
C LYS A 395 17.95 -0.43 -25.36
N ASP A 396 19.12 -0.84 -24.87
CA ASP A 396 20.17 -1.47 -25.68
C ASP A 396 19.74 -2.85 -26.19
N HIS A 397 18.90 -3.57 -25.42
CA HIS A 397 18.24 -4.81 -25.83
C HIS A 397 16.95 -4.60 -26.64
N GLY A 398 16.58 -3.35 -26.96
CA GLY A 398 15.42 -3.02 -27.79
C GLY A 398 14.06 -3.29 -27.13
N GLN A 399 14.01 -3.54 -25.83
CA GLN A 399 12.76 -3.74 -25.09
C GLN A 399 12.14 -2.39 -24.72
N ARG A 400 10.84 -2.26 -24.92
CA ARG A 400 10.09 -1.03 -24.59
C ARG A 400 8.78 -1.29 -23.86
N LYS A 401 8.37 -2.55 -23.76
CA LYS A 401 7.11 -2.97 -23.12
C LYS A 401 7.40 -3.76 -21.85
N GLY A 402 6.68 -3.43 -20.79
CA GLY A 402 6.66 -4.20 -19.55
C GLY A 402 6.33 -3.33 -18.34
N ASP A 403 5.55 -3.88 -17.42
CA ASP A 403 5.09 -3.15 -16.23
C ASP A 403 6.24 -2.77 -15.28
N ASP A 404 7.32 -3.57 -15.27
CA ASP A 404 8.54 -3.23 -14.53
C ASP A 404 9.29 -2.04 -15.14
N LEU A 405 9.32 -1.92 -16.48
CA LEU A 405 9.88 -0.75 -17.16
C LEU A 405 9.03 0.49 -16.88
N LEU A 406 7.70 0.34 -16.96
CA LEU A 406 6.78 1.44 -16.71
C LEU A 406 6.86 1.90 -15.25
N ALA A 407 6.94 0.97 -14.29
CA ALA A 407 7.14 1.28 -12.88
C ALA A 407 8.49 1.97 -12.64
N ALA A 408 9.56 1.53 -13.32
CA ALA A 408 10.85 2.21 -13.27
C ALA A 408 10.77 3.66 -13.77
N VAL A 409 10.10 3.91 -14.91
CA VAL A 409 9.85 5.27 -15.41
C VAL A 409 9.05 6.10 -14.41
N ARG A 410 8.05 5.51 -13.76
CA ARG A 410 7.26 6.19 -12.71
C ARG A 410 8.12 6.67 -11.55
N ILE A 411 8.97 5.79 -11.01
CA ILE A 411 9.86 6.16 -9.90
C ILE A 411 10.84 7.26 -10.29
N VAL A 412 11.41 7.18 -11.49
CA VAL A 412 12.28 8.24 -12.04
C VAL A 412 11.52 9.56 -12.15
N GLY A 413 10.31 9.54 -12.72
CA GLY A 413 9.45 10.72 -12.85
C GLY A 413 9.10 11.36 -11.51
N SER A 414 8.68 10.54 -10.54
CA SER A 414 8.35 10.98 -9.18
C SER A 414 9.57 11.60 -8.48
N TYR A 415 10.77 11.01 -8.58
CA TYR A 415 11.97 11.59 -7.95
C TYR A 415 12.40 12.90 -8.61
N LEU A 416 12.44 12.93 -9.94
CA LEU A 416 12.89 14.11 -10.67
C LEU A 416 11.90 15.28 -10.54
N ALA A 417 10.62 15.02 -10.25
CA ALA A 417 9.68 16.08 -9.91
C ALA A 417 10.10 16.85 -8.64
N GLU A 418 10.72 16.16 -7.67
CA GLU A 418 11.23 16.78 -6.43
C GLU A 418 12.66 17.31 -6.61
N VAL A 419 13.49 16.65 -7.43
CA VAL A 419 14.90 17.04 -7.67
C VAL A 419 15.19 17.18 -9.18
N PRO A 420 14.73 18.26 -9.86
CA PRO A 420 14.73 18.35 -11.33
C PRO A 420 16.10 18.42 -12.00
N ILE A 421 17.13 18.80 -11.24
CA ILE A 421 18.51 19.00 -11.70
C ILE A 421 19.35 17.73 -11.46
N ALA A 422 18.83 16.71 -10.78
CA ALA A 422 19.54 15.45 -10.61
C ALA A 422 19.68 14.69 -11.93
N CYS A 423 20.74 13.90 -12.07
CA CYS A 423 20.96 12.96 -13.18
C CYS A 423 20.81 13.55 -14.61
N GLN A 424 21.06 14.84 -14.82
CA GLN A 424 20.80 15.54 -16.10
C GLN A 424 21.40 14.85 -17.33
N GLU A 425 22.62 14.33 -17.22
CA GLU A 425 23.31 13.70 -18.35
C GLU A 425 22.61 12.40 -18.79
N LYS A 426 22.36 11.48 -17.84
CA LYS A 426 21.63 10.23 -18.10
C LYS A 426 20.21 10.52 -18.59
N MET A 427 19.53 11.48 -17.97
CA MET A 427 18.16 11.84 -18.35
C MET A 427 18.11 12.39 -19.78
N ARG A 428 19.01 13.28 -20.18
CA ARG A 428 19.08 13.78 -21.57
C ARG A 428 19.34 12.66 -22.58
N ALA A 429 20.21 11.69 -22.23
CA ALA A 429 20.53 10.57 -23.11
C ALA A 429 19.39 9.54 -23.26
N LEU A 430 18.55 9.41 -22.22
CA LEU A 430 17.46 8.43 -22.17
C LEU A 430 16.08 9.01 -22.43
N LEU A 431 15.88 10.34 -22.42
CA LEU A 431 14.57 10.98 -22.50
C LEU A 431 13.67 10.42 -23.61
N GLY A 432 14.17 10.31 -24.84
CA GLY A 432 13.39 9.77 -25.95
C GLY A 432 12.99 8.31 -25.77
N TYR A 433 13.81 7.51 -25.08
CA TYR A 433 13.47 6.13 -24.74
C TYR A 433 12.42 6.07 -23.62
N LEU A 434 12.56 6.88 -22.56
CA LEU A 434 11.62 6.90 -21.43
C LEU A 434 10.20 7.29 -21.87
N LEU A 435 10.10 8.25 -22.79
CA LEU A 435 8.83 8.64 -23.42
C LEU A 435 8.25 7.55 -24.32
N SER A 436 9.06 6.57 -24.73
CA SER A 436 8.66 5.45 -25.60
C SER A 436 8.25 4.18 -24.83
N VAL A 437 8.41 4.15 -23.50
CA VAL A 437 8.11 2.98 -22.67
C VAL A 437 6.60 2.81 -22.49
N GLU A 438 6.12 1.57 -22.65
CA GLU A 438 4.71 1.20 -22.53
C GLU A 438 4.52 0.10 -21.48
N GLY A 439 3.35 0.09 -20.82
CA GLY A 439 2.93 -1.02 -19.96
C GLY A 439 2.67 -2.31 -20.73
N GLN A 440 2.64 -3.44 -20.03
CA GLN A 440 2.39 -4.76 -20.65
C GLN A 440 0.98 -4.84 -21.24
N ASP A 441 -0.01 -4.35 -20.48
CA ASP A 441 -1.43 -4.34 -20.85
C ASP A 441 -1.86 -3.04 -21.55
N GLU A 442 -0.92 -2.13 -21.82
CA GLU A 442 -1.16 -0.91 -22.58
C GLU A 442 -1.41 -1.31 -24.05
N THR A 443 -2.63 -1.75 -24.31
CA THR A 443 -3.06 -2.30 -25.60
C THR A 443 -3.80 -1.26 -26.42
N SER A 444 -3.46 -1.26 -27.71
CA SER A 444 -3.92 -0.39 -28.79
C SER A 444 -5.41 -0.56 -29.16
N TYR A 445 -6.32 -0.59 -28.19
CA TYR A 445 -7.77 -0.76 -28.45
C TYR A 445 -8.46 0.52 -28.97
N LEU A 446 -7.72 1.63 -29.15
CA LEU A 446 -8.25 2.91 -29.64
C LEU A 446 -7.83 3.20 -31.09
N LEU A 447 -8.52 2.57 -32.06
CA LEU A 447 -8.50 2.87 -33.51
C LEU A 447 -7.09 2.83 -34.20
N PRO A 448 -7.00 2.53 -35.52
CA PRO A 448 -5.73 2.19 -36.19
C PRO A 448 -4.73 3.35 -36.40
N LEU A 449 -4.90 4.50 -35.72
CA LEU A 449 -4.18 5.74 -36.02
C LEU A 449 -3.43 6.36 -34.85
N TRP A 450 -3.48 5.77 -33.65
CA TRP A 450 -2.95 6.39 -32.42
C TRP A 450 -2.21 5.33 -31.59
N PHE A 451 -0.90 5.23 -31.81
CA PHE A 451 0.02 4.28 -31.16
C PHE A 451 1.07 5.07 -30.36
N SER A 452 0.67 5.71 -29.25
CA SER A 452 1.60 6.47 -28.40
C SER A 452 1.51 6.00 -26.95
N PRO A 453 2.66 5.85 -26.26
CA PRO A 453 2.71 5.54 -24.84
C PRO A 453 1.99 6.61 -24.02
N PHE A 454 1.11 6.21 -23.13
CA PHE A 454 0.31 7.14 -22.34
C PHE A 454 0.84 7.28 -20.92
N TYR A 455 1.03 6.16 -20.21
CA TYR A 455 1.35 6.20 -18.78
C TYR A 455 2.75 6.74 -18.49
N SER A 456 3.75 6.39 -19.30
CA SER A 456 5.12 6.88 -19.14
C SER A 456 5.20 8.41 -19.26
N ILE A 457 4.46 8.99 -20.21
CA ILE A 457 4.35 10.44 -20.37
C ILE A 457 3.69 11.05 -19.15
N CYS A 458 2.54 10.51 -18.70
CA CYS A 458 1.83 11.01 -17.52
C CYS A 458 2.74 11.05 -16.28
N PHE A 459 3.57 10.03 -16.06
CA PHE A 459 4.50 10.00 -14.93
C PHE A 459 5.65 10.99 -15.05
N LEU A 460 6.08 11.34 -16.26
CA LEU A 460 7.15 12.31 -16.50
C LEU A 460 6.66 13.76 -16.54
N LEU A 461 5.35 14.00 -16.74
CA LEU A 461 4.76 15.34 -16.88
C LEU A 461 5.11 16.32 -15.74
N PRO A 462 5.08 15.94 -14.45
CA PRO A 462 5.46 16.86 -13.38
C PRO A 462 6.88 17.43 -13.54
N TRP A 463 7.84 16.58 -13.89
CA TRP A 463 9.23 17.00 -14.15
C TRP A 463 9.36 17.77 -15.46
N LEU A 464 8.73 17.30 -16.54
CA LEU A 464 8.74 17.96 -17.85
C LEU A 464 8.20 19.38 -17.77
N CYS A 465 7.14 19.59 -17.02
CA CYS A 465 6.56 20.92 -16.79
C CYS A 465 7.57 21.88 -16.15
N GLN A 466 8.36 21.40 -15.18
CA GLN A 466 9.37 22.20 -14.49
C GLN A 466 10.58 22.50 -15.40
N ILE A 467 11.15 21.50 -16.07
CA ILE A 467 12.35 21.74 -16.89
C ILE A 467 12.07 22.59 -18.12
N THR A 468 10.85 22.52 -18.67
CA THR A 468 10.45 23.32 -19.83
C THR A 468 10.23 24.79 -19.49
N MET A 469 10.19 25.18 -18.21
CA MET A 469 10.24 26.59 -17.83
C MET A 469 11.52 27.28 -18.32
N HIS A 470 12.57 26.50 -18.57
CA HIS A 470 13.83 26.96 -19.15
C HIS A 470 13.97 26.49 -20.61
N ILE A 471 14.63 27.31 -21.43
CA ILE A 471 14.82 27.01 -22.85
C ILE A 471 15.59 25.71 -23.08
N ASP A 472 16.59 25.39 -22.26
CA ASP A 472 17.39 24.17 -22.43
C ASP A 472 16.55 22.91 -22.23
N GLY A 473 15.59 22.94 -21.30
CA GLY A 473 14.61 21.86 -21.13
C GLY A 473 13.66 21.75 -22.32
N CYS A 474 13.19 22.88 -22.85
CA CYS A 474 12.42 22.91 -24.09
C CYS A 474 13.20 22.30 -25.28
N LYS A 475 14.48 22.63 -25.43
CA LYS A 475 15.35 22.09 -26.49
C LYS A 475 15.55 20.58 -26.33
N ALA A 476 15.82 20.13 -25.10
CA ALA A 476 15.98 18.70 -24.80
C ALA A 476 14.71 17.92 -25.17
N LEU A 477 13.54 18.38 -24.73
CA LEU A 477 12.25 17.76 -25.03
C LEU A 477 11.91 17.77 -26.53
N ALA A 478 12.17 18.89 -27.21
CA ALA A 478 11.92 19.02 -28.63
C ALA A 478 12.83 18.09 -29.46
N SER A 479 14.13 18.02 -29.10
CA SER A 479 15.11 17.15 -29.75
C SER A 479 14.81 15.66 -29.58
N ALA A 480 14.20 15.28 -28.46
CA ALA A 480 13.73 13.92 -28.20
C ALA A 480 12.39 13.59 -28.89
N GLY A 481 11.76 14.57 -29.57
CA GLY A 481 10.45 14.40 -30.19
C GLY A 481 9.27 14.39 -29.21
N GLY A 482 9.51 14.62 -27.92
CA GLY A 482 8.51 14.45 -26.87
C GLY A 482 7.36 15.46 -26.90
N HIS A 483 7.51 16.57 -27.63
CA HIS A 483 6.40 17.49 -27.88
C HIS A 483 5.22 16.83 -28.62
N ARG A 484 5.49 15.88 -29.52
CA ARG A 484 4.45 15.11 -30.23
C ARG A 484 3.76 14.13 -29.27
N GLU A 485 4.57 13.41 -28.49
CA GLU A 485 4.10 12.46 -27.49
C GLU A 485 3.18 13.13 -26.45
N ILE A 486 3.56 14.29 -25.91
CA ILE A 486 2.73 15.04 -24.95
C ILE A 486 1.43 15.54 -25.59
N VAL A 487 1.48 15.97 -26.86
CA VAL A 487 0.28 16.37 -27.59
C VAL A 487 -0.68 15.20 -27.73
N GLU A 488 -0.18 14.03 -28.12
CA GLU A 488 -1.00 12.82 -28.25
C GLU A 488 -1.57 12.37 -26.91
N CYS A 489 -0.75 12.38 -25.85
CA CYS A 489 -1.19 12.13 -24.47
C CYS A 489 -2.33 13.08 -24.05
N LEU A 490 -2.18 14.38 -24.30
CA LEU A 490 -3.20 15.37 -23.95
C LEU A 490 -4.49 15.17 -24.76
N VAL A 491 -4.40 14.84 -26.05
CA VAL A 491 -5.57 14.50 -26.85
C VAL A 491 -6.31 13.30 -26.25
N ASN A 492 -5.58 12.27 -25.80
CA ASN A 492 -6.17 11.08 -25.19
C ASN A 492 -6.90 11.40 -23.88
N MET A 493 -6.36 12.31 -23.04
CA MET A 493 -7.01 12.75 -21.80
C MET A 493 -8.30 13.56 -22.04
N VAL A 494 -8.31 14.36 -23.10
CA VAL A 494 -9.32 15.40 -23.38
C VAL A 494 -10.42 14.93 -24.34
N GLY A 495 -10.18 13.85 -25.09
CA GLY A 495 -11.08 13.29 -26.09
C GLY A 495 -12.34 12.61 -25.53
N SER A 496 -13.26 12.22 -26.42
CA SER A 496 -14.61 11.69 -26.09
C SER A 496 -14.65 10.38 -25.29
N ASN A 497 -13.49 9.73 -25.07
CA ASN A 497 -13.33 8.50 -24.28
C ASN A 497 -12.64 8.76 -22.92
N SER A 498 -12.78 9.96 -22.34
CA SER A 498 -12.09 10.42 -21.11
C SER A 498 -12.40 9.65 -19.81
N GLN A 499 -12.91 8.42 -19.88
CA GLN A 499 -13.16 7.57 -18.70
C GLN A 499 -11.86 7.10 -18.02
N ILE A 500 -10.70 7.27 -18.66
CA ILE A 500 -9.42 6.68 -18.23
C ILE A 500 -8.67 7.54 -17.19
N VAL A 501 -8.85 8.87 -17.17
CA VAL A 501 -8.14 9.76 -16.22
C VAL A 501 -9.10 10.75 -15.57
N ASN A 502 -9.37 10.53 -14.29
CA ASN A 502 -10.16 11.43 -13.43
C ASN A 502 -9.29 12.55 -12.80
N ASP A 503 -7.98 12.58 -13.11
CA ASP A 503 -7.02 13.52 -12.54
C ASP A 503 -6.88 14.77 -13.42
N LYS A 504 -7.41 15.89 -12.91
CA LYS A 504 -7.33 17.19 -13.57
C LYS A 504 -5.91 17.77 -13.55
N ASP A 505 -5.09 17.37 -12.58
CA ASP A 505 -3.76 17.95 -12.39
C ASP A 505 -2.80 17.49 -13.49
N THR A 506 -2.87 16.21 -13.88
CA THR A 506 -2.12 15.68 -15.04
C THR A 506 -2.45 16.43 -16.34
N VAL A 507 -3.73 16.74 -16.57
CA VAL A 507 -4.16 17.54 -17.74
C VAL A 507 -3.53 18.94 -17.70
N PHE A 508 -3.49 19.57 -16.52
CA PHE A 508 -2.89 20.89 -16.34
C PHE A 508 -1.37 20.88 -16.59
N LEU A 509 -0.66 19.88 -16.09
CA LEU A 509 0.78 19.72 -16.34
C LEU A 509 1.11 19.55 -17.82
N ALA A 510 0.31 18.77 -18.56
CA ALA A 510 0.46 18.62 -20.01
C ALA A 510 0.22 19.96 -20.74
N CYS A 511 -0.83 20.69 -20.37
CA CYS A 511 -1.12 22.01 -20.93
C CYS A 511 0.03 22.99 -20.69
N ASP A 512 0.52 23.07 -19.45
CA ASP A 512 1.63 23.95 -19.07
C ASP A 512 2.91 23.62 -19.83
N THR A 513 3.23 22.33 -19.97
CA THR A 513 4.41 21.88 -20.72
C THR A 513 4.32 22.27 -22.20
N ILE A 514 3.16 22.11 -22.82
CA ILE A 514 2.93 22.56 -24.21
C ILE A 514 3.03 24.08 -24.32
N MET A 515 2.48 24.83 -23.36
CA MET A 515 2.56 26.29 -23.35
C MET A 515 4.00 26.77 -23.25
N ASN A 516 4.82 26.15 -22.40
CA ASN A 516 6.25 26.47 -22.28
C ASN A 516 6.99 26.28 -23.62
N LEU A 517 6.70 25.19 -24.35
CA LEU A 517 7.27 24.92 -25.68
C LEU A 517 6.83 25.97 -26.71
N LEU A 518 5.54 26.35 -26.71
CA LEU A 518 4.99 27.33 -27.65
C LEU A 518 5.53 28.74 -27.41
N LEU A 519 5.72 29.12 -26.14
CA LEU A 519 6.35 30.39 -25.77
C LEU A 519 7.81 30.45 -26.23
N SER A 520 8.52 29.32 -26.18
CA SER A 520 9.92 29.18 -26.60
C SER A 520 10.10 28.89 -28.10
N ARG A 521 9.02 28.85 -28.88
CA ARG A 521 9.02 28.40 -30.29
C ARG A 521 10.03 29.12 -31.19
N LYS A 522 10.31 30.41 -30.96
CA LYS A 522 11.23 31.18 -31.80
C LYS A 522 12.63 30.55 -31.84
N GLU A 523 13.00 29.84 -30.78
CA GLU A 523 14.28 29.16 -30.59
C GLU A 523 14.20 27.64 -30.89
N LEU A 524 13.00 27.10 -31.12
CA LEU A 524 12.74 25.66 -31.38
C LEU A 524 12.28 25.39 -32.82
N LYS A 525 12.47 26.36 -33.74
CA LYS A 525 11.92 26.32 -35.11
C LYS A 525 12.35 25.10 -35.92
N ASP A 526 13.48 24.50 -35.58
CA ASP A 526 14.05 23.35 -36.30
C ASP A 526 13.45 22.01 -35.82
N TRP A 527 12.77 22.00 -34.67
CA TRP A 527 12.23 20.78 -34.06
C TRP A 527 10.70 20.74 -34.01
N ILE A 528 10.03 21.90 -33.99
CA ILE A 528 8.58 21.98 -33.75
C ILE A 528 7.86 22.57 -34.97
N GLU A 529 6.93 21.80 -35.53
CA GLU A 529 6.03 22.27 -36.58
C GLU A 529 4.61 22.55 -36.06
N TRP A 530 3.90 23.43 -36.74
CA TRP A 530 2.47 23.65 -36.46
C TRP A 530 1.61 22.43 -36.79
N SER A 531 2.11 21.54 -37.65
CA SER A 531 1.53 20.24 -37.99
C SER A 531 1.23 19.40 -36.75
N ASP A 532 2.09 19.52 -35.74
CA ASP A 532 2.10 18.64 -34.58
C ASP A 532 0.94 18.94 -33.62
N PHE A 533 0.43 20.17 -33.60
CA PHE A 533 -0.64 20.60 -32.67
C PHE A 533 -2.05 20.57 -33.27
N VAL A 534 -2.20 20.16 -34.53
CA VAL A 534 -3.50 20.17 -35.22
C VAL A 534 -4.51 19.29 -34.52
N ASN A 535 -4.10 18.07 -34.19
CA ASN A 535 -4.93 17.09 -33.49
C ASN A 535 -5.35 17.57 -32.09
N LEU A 536 -4.45 18.25 -31.39
CA LEU A 536 -4.77 18.86 -30.09
C LEU A 536 -5.91 19.87 -30.19
N LEU A 537 -5.87 20.73 -31.20
CA LEU A 537 -6.93 21.73 -31.39
C LEU A 537 -8.28 21.09 -31.73
N HIS A 538 -8.27 20.00 -32.50
CA HIS A 538 -9.47 19.21 -32.71
C HIS A 538 -10.02 18.65 -31.40
N ALA A 539 -9.18 18.09 -30.53
CA ALA A 539 -9.61 17.55 -29.23
C ALA A 539 -10.16 18.65 -28.30
N LEU A 540 -9.47 19.79 -28.23
CA LEU A 540 -9.88 20.95 -27.43
C LEU A 540 -11.22 21.55 -27.89
N ILE A 541 -11.60 21.43 -29.17
CA ILE A 541 -12.93 21.84 -29.64
C ILE A 541 -14.01 21.01 -28.95
N PHE A 542 -13.82 19.72 -28.74
CA PHE A 542 -14.85 18.85 -28.16
C PHE A 542 -14.87 18.87 -26.63
N TRP A 543 -13.72 19.14 -26.00
CA TRP A 543 -13.61 19.33 -24.56
C TRP A 543 -14.20 20.66 -24.09
N ASN A 544 -14.51 20.76 -22.79
CA ASN A 544 -15.08 21.98 -22.23
C ASN A 544 -13.98 23.06 -22.17
N VAL A 545 -13.89 23.84 -23.25
CA VAL A 545 -12.90 24.91 -23.52
C VAL A 545 -12.63 25.80 -22.30
N ILE A 546 -13.63 25.98 -21.43
CA ILE A 546 -13.57 26.74 -20.18
C ILE A 546 -12.44 26.27 -19.23
N CYS A 547 -12.17 24.95 -19.14
CA CYS A 547 -11.11 24.42 -18.27
C CYS A 547 -9.70 24.80 -18.75
N PHE A 548 -9.45 24.72 -20.07
CA PHE A 548 -8.19 25.14 -20.68
C PHE A 548 -7.92 26.64 -20.47
N PHE A 549 -8.95 27.48 -20.61
CA PHE A 549 -8.86 28.93 -20.35
C PHE A 549 -8.59 29.25 -18.89
N ARG A 550 -9.17 28.50 -17.95
CA ARG A 550 -8.92 28.65 -16.51
C ARG A 550 -7.44 28.44 -16.15
N CYS A 551 -6.75 27.49 -16.80
CA CYS A 551 -5.31 27.26 -16.64
C CYS A 551 -4.48 28.44 -17.11
N VAL A 552 -4.81 28.97 -18.29
CA VAL A 552 -4.09 30.08 -18.90
C VAL A 552 -4.27 31.36 -18.07
N LEU A 553 -5.49 31.61 -17.56
CA LEU A 553 -5.84 32.81 -16.76
C LEU A 553 -5.22 32.88 -15.36
N LEU A 554 -5.23 31.78 -14.60
CA LEU A 554 -4.85 31.80 -13.18
C LEU A 554 -3.36 32.14 -12.96
N ARG A 555 -2.48 31.82 -13.91
CA ARG A 555 -1.03 32.16 -13.82
C ARG A 555 -0.72 33.65 -14.00
N LYS A 556 -1.68 34.46 -14.47
CA LYS A 556 -1.55 35.92 -14.59
C LYS A 556 -1.52 36.62 -13.23
N LEU A 557 -2.06 35.99 -12.19
CA LEU A 557 -2.11 36.57 -10.84
C LEU A 557 -0.77 36.47 -10.07
N GLN A 558 0.26 35.80 -10.62
CA GLN A 558 1.55 35.61 -9.95
C GLN A 558 2.78 36.18 -10.69
N GLY A 559 2.64 36.90 -11.82
CA GLY A 559 3.77 37.59 -12.43
C GLY A 559 3.53 38.26 -13.80
N PRO A 560 4.44 39.14 -14.25
CA PRO A 560 4.24 39.95 -15.45
C PRO A 560 4.68 39.18 -16.70
N ILE A 561 3.92 38.16 -17.10
CA ILE A 561 4.10 37.53 -18.41
C ILE A 561 3.15 38.23 -19.39
N ARG A 562 3.70 38.88 -20.41
CA ARG A 562 2.94 39.51 -21.48
C ARG A 562 2.15 38.44 -22.25
N TYR A 563 0.84 38.48 -22.10
CA TYR A 563 -0.17 37.63 -22.75
C TYR A 563 -0.18 37.64 -24.28
N ASP A 564 0.73 38.39 -24.90
CA ASP A 564 0.65 38.75 -26.31
C ASP A 564 1.22 37.68 -27.26
N ASP A 565 2.11 36.78 -26.80
CA ASP A 565 2.78 35.84 -27.71
C ASP A 565 2.20 34.41 -27.65
N GLY A 566 1.88 33.81 -26.49
CA GLY A 566 1.52 32.37 -26.40
C GLY A 566 0.17 31.98 -27.02
N PHE A 567 -0.89 32.70 -26.68
CA PHE A 567 -2.25 32.46 -27.21
C PHE A 567 -2.37 32.92 -28.67
N LYS A 568 -1.76 34.06 -29.02
CA LYS A 568 -1.56 34.48 -30.42
C LYS A 568 -0.76 33.41 -31.18
N HIS A 569 0.27 32.78 -30.61
CA HIS A 569 1.03 31.73 -31.29
C HIS A 569 0.23 30.45 -31.51
N LEU A 570 -0.53 29.94 -30.54
CA LEU A 570 -1.35 28.73 -30.75
C LEU A 570 -2.45 28.96 -31.82
N LEU A 571 -3.11 30.14 -31.82
CA LEU A 571 -4.13 30.51 -32.81
C LEU A 571 -3.55 30.92 -34.18
N LEU A 572 -2.56 31.81 -34.23
CA LEU A 572 -1.88 32.23 -35.48
C LEU A 572 -1.17 31.06 -36.11
N GLY A 573 -0.55 30.21 -35.30
CA GLY A 573 0.26 29.13 -35.74
C GLY A 573 -0.47 28.01 -36.43
N VAL A 574 -1.60 27.63 -35.85
CA VAL A 574 -2.36 26.51 -36.35
C VAL A 574 -3.46 26.94 -37.33
N GLY A 575 -3.91 28.19 -37.26
CA GLY A 575 -4.83 28.75 -38.25
C GLY A 575 -4.16 29.22 -39.54
N LEU A 576 -2.96 29.80 -39.50
CA LEU A 576 -2.47 30.64 -40.60
C LEU A 576 -0.93 30.64 -40.70
N ASP A 577 -0.39 30.07 -41.78
CA ASP A 577 1.00 30.30 -42.15
C ASP A 577 1.18 31.78 -42.53
N ILE A 578 1.65 32.60 -41.60
CA ILE A 578 2.04 33.99 -41.87
C ILE A 578 3.55 34.09 -41.68
N ARG A 579 4.29 33.50 -42.61
CA ARG A 579 5.63 34.01 -42.92
C ARG A 579 5.50 35.04 -44.04
N GLY A 580 5.80 36.29 -43.70
CA GLY A 580 6.19 37.28 -44.69
C GLY A 580 5.05 38.13 -45.26
N VAL A 581 5.21 39.42 -45.06
CA VAL A 581 4.77 40.56 -45.88
C VAL A 581 4.25 40.18 -47.28
N SER A 582 3.15 40.82 -47.69
CA SER A 582 2.56 40.92 -49.06
C SER A 582 1.40 39.95 -49.40
N SER A 583 0.17 40.47 -49.24
CA SER A 583 -0.95 40.38 -50.20
C SER A 583 -1.12 39.10 -51.05
N LYS A 584 -1.09 37.91 -50.44
CA LYS A 584 -1.54 36.66 -51.09
C LYS A 584 -2.60 35.95 -50.22
N PRO A 585 -3.58 35.27 -50.85
CA PRO A 585 -4.66 34.62 -50.13
C PRO A 585 -4.15 33.51 -49.21
N ILE A 586 -4.74 33.47 -48.01
CA ILE A 586 -4.57 32.42 -47.01
C ILE A 586 -4.75 31.04 -47.67
N LYS A 587 -3.67 30.26 -47.79
CA LYS A 587 -3.77 28.84 -48.14
C LYS A 587 -3.99 28.06 -46.84
N PHE A 588 -5.22 27.57 -46.64
CA PHE A 588 -5.50 26.58 -45.61
C PHE A 588 -4.63 25.34 -45.85
N ARG A 589 -3.93 24.85 -44.82
CA ARG A 589 -3.27 23.54 -44.90
C ARG A 589 -4.33 22.46 -45.14
N PRO A 590 -4.06 21.42 -45.95
CA PRO A 590 -5.06 20.44 -46.40
C PRO A 590 -5.75 19.62 -45.30
N LYS A 591 -5.31 19.72 -44.04
CA LYS A 591 -5.93 19.08 -42.86
C LYS A 591 -6.90 20.00 -42.07
N PHE A 592 -7.05 21.27 -42.44
CA PHE A 592 -7.97 22.21 -41.76
C PHE A 592 -9.24 22.45 -42.58
N SER A 593 -10.39 21.96 -42.11
CA SER A 593 -11.69 22.33 -42.69
C SER A 593 -12.19 23.65 -42.09
N ARG A 594 -12.89 24.47 -42.88
CA ARG A 594 -13.54 25.71 -42.40
C ARG A 594 -14.50 25.48 -41.23
N GLU A 595 -15.09 24.29 -41.17
CA GLU A 595 -16.07 23.88 -40.16
C GLU A 595 -15.46 23.77 -38.76
N VAL A 596 -14.23 23.27 -38.67
CA VAL A 596 -13.46 23.13 -37.41
C VAL A 596 -13.16 24.51 -36.83
N VAL A 597 -12.69 25.44 -37.67
CA VAL A 597 -12.41 26.83 -37.28
C VAL A 597 -13.69 27.54 -36.85
N SER A 598 -14.80 27.36 -37.58
CA SER A 598 -16.10 27.96 -37.23
C SER A 598 -16.69 27.40 -35.92
N SER A 599 -16.57 26.09 -35.69
CA SER A 599 -17.01 25.45 -34.43
C SER A 599 -16.21 25.92 -33.23
N TYR A 600 -14.88 26.07 -33.38
CA TYR A 600 -14.02 26.63 -32.32
C TYR A 600 -14.39 28.08 -31.99
N CYS A 601 -14.62 28.92 -33.02
CA CYS A 601 -15.05 30.32 -32.83
C CYS A 601 -16.39 30.42 -32.07
N LYS A 602 -17.36 29.57 -32.42
CA LYS A 602 -18.67 29.47 -31.75
C LYS A 602 -18.53 29.09 -30.27
N LYS A 603 -17.74 28.05 -29.98
CA LYS A 603 -17.48 27.59 -28.60
C LYS A 603 -16.68 28.59 -27.78
N PHE A 604 -15.75 29.30 -28.40
CA PHE A 604 -15.01 30.39 -27.75
C PHE A 604 -15.96 31.50 -27.28
N LYS A 605 -16.90 31.94 -28.15
CA LYS A 605 -17.91 32.94 -27.78
C LYS A 605 -18.87 32.44 -26.70
N SER A 606 -19.43 31.24 -26.84
CA SER A 606 -20.35 30.69 -25.84
C SER A 606 -19.67 30.43 -24.49
N GLY A 607 -18.43 29.91 -24.53
CA GLY A 607 -17.62 29.61 -23.36
C GLY A 607 -17.21 30.87 -22.60
N THR A 608 -16.87 31.97 -23.29
CA THR A 608 -16.65 33.26 -22.61
C THR A 608 -17.92 33.75 -21.90
N HIS A 609 -19.09 33.67 -22.52
CA HIS A 609 -20.33 34.20 -21.96
C HIS A 609 -20.83 33.45 -20.70
N THR A 610 -20.66 32.12 -20.65
CA THR A 610 -20.96 31.31 -19.45
C THR A 610 -19.84 31.36 -18.40
N PHE A 611 -18.58 31.37 -18.82
CA PHE A 611 -17.41 31.55 -17.94
C PHE A 611 -17.48 32.83 -17.11
N TRP A 612 -17.93 33.94 -17.69
CA TRP A 612 -18.06 35.21 -16.98
C TRP A 612 -19.15 35.15 -15.88
N ASN A 613 -20.29 34.50 -16.13
CA ASN A 613 -21.37 34.42 -15.15
C ASN A 613 -21.04 33.51 -13.95
N ASP A 614 -20.40 32.35 -14.17
CA ASP A 614 -20.02 31.43 -13.09
C ASP A 614 -18.83 31.97 -12.26
N MET A 615 -17.85 32.62 -12.91
CA MET A 615 -16.68 33.17 -12.22
C MET A 615 -17.00 34.41 -11.35
N PHE A 616 -17.93 35.27 -11.77
CA PHE A 616 -18.37 36.42 -10.96
C PHE A 616 -19.37 36.04 -9.85
N GLY A 617 -19.97 34.85 -9.92
CA GLY A 617 -20.89 34.33 -8.90
C GLY A 617 -20.20 33.69 -7.69
N GLU A 618 -19.07 33.02 -7.88
CA GLU A 618 -18.41 32.24 -6.80
C GLU A 618 -17.25 32.95 -6.08
N LEU A 619 -16.70 34.06 -6.62
CA LEU A 619 -15.54 34.74 -6.04
C LEU A 619 -15.76 36.25 -5.89
N GLU A 620 -16.33 36.64 -4.74
CA GLU A 620 -16.54 38.05 -4.36
C GLU A 620 -15.23 38.85 -4.23
N TYR A 621 -14.08 38.18 -4.18
CA TYR A 621 -12.74 38.75 -4.04
C TYR A 621 -12.05 39.19 -5.36
N LEU A 622 -12.62 38.86 -6.53
CA LEU A 622 -12.03 39.21 -7.85
C LEU A 622 -12.70 40.41 -8.54
N LYS A 623 -13.64 41.10 -7.88
CA LYS A 623 -14.33 42.29 -8.42
C LYS A 623 -13.40 43.47 -8.70
N ASP A 624 -12.15 43.46 -8.22
CA ASP A 624 -11.21 44.58 -8.31
C ASP A 624 -10.20 44.49 -9.47
N HIS A 625 -10.39 43.57 -10.44
CA HIS A 625 -9.51 43.44 -11.61
C HIS A 625 -10.23 43.72 -12.94
N SER A 626 -10.53 45.00 -13.17
CA SER A 626 -10.94 45.58 -14.46
C SER A 626 -9.96 45.31 -15.62
N ASP A 627 -8.71 44.97 -15.31
CA ASP A 627 -7.62 44.70 -16.25
C ASP A 627 -7.83 43.46 -17.12
N LEU A 628 -8.54 42.44 -16.63
CA LEU A 628 -8.55 41.14 -17.31
C LEU A 628 -9.52 41.10 -18.50
N HIS A 629 -10.68 41.74 -18.36
CA HIS A 629 -11.62 41.99 -19.46
C HIS A 629 -11.01 42.92 -20.52
N GLN A 630 -10.26 43.95 -20.09
CA GLN A 630 -9.54 44.84 -21.01
C GLN A 630 -8.43 44.12 -21.77
N ILE A 631 -7.67 43.24 -21.13
CA ILE A 631 -6.56 42.51 -21.80
C ILE A 631 -7.07 41.50 -22.83
N ILE A 632 -8.18 40.81 -22.56
CA ILE A 632 -8.79 39.88 -23.52
C ILE A 632 -9.47 40.65 -24.67
N SER A 633 -10.16 41.76 -24.36
CA SER A 633 -10.77 42.62 -25.37
C SER A 633 -9.71 43.28 -26.26
N ALA A 634 -8.61 43.77 -25.67
CA ALA A 634 -7.47 44.30 -26.41
C ALA A 634 -6.82 43.21 -27.28
N GLY A 635 -6.63 42.01 -26.75
CA GLY A 635 -6.13 40.86 -27.50
C GLY A 635 -7.02 40.49 -28.69
N TYR A 636 -8.35 40.45 -28.51
CA TYR A 636 -9.33 40.23 -29.59
C TYR A 636 -9.27 41.35 -30.65
N CYS A 637 -9.32 42.62 -30.23
CA CYS A 637 -9.24 43.77 -31.12
C CYS A 637 -7.95 43.80 -31.95
N ASP A 638 -6.83 43.37 -31.37
CA ASP A 638 -5.50 43.36 -32.00
C ASP A 638 -5.38 42.40 -33.20
N TRP A 639 -6.17 41.33 -33.25
CA TRP A 639 -6.15 40.37 -34.36
C TRP A 639 -7.45 40.33 -35.18
N ALA A 640 -8.57 40.82 -34.65
CA ALA A 640 -9.87 40.82 -35.32
C ALA A 640 -9.83 41.51 -36.70
N ASP A 641 -9.13 42.65 -36.80
CA ASP A 641 -8.95 43.37 -38.07
C ASP A 641 -8.00 42.65 -39.03
N ARG A 642 -7.10 41.80 -38.53
CA ARG A 642 -6.14 41.03 -39.33
C ARG A 642 -6.74 39.72 -39.87
N PHE A 643 -7.83 39.21 -39.29
CA PHE A 643 -8.47 37.94 -39.66
C PHE A 643 -9.99 38.07 -39.87
N PRO A 644 -10.44 38.70 -40.97
CA PRO A 644 -11.85 39.04 -41.20
C PRO A 644 -12.80 37.84 -41.24
N SER A 645 -12.30 36.67 -41.63
CA SER A 645 -13.08 35.42 -41.69
C SER A 645 -13.35 34.81 -40.32
N VAL A 646 -12.38 34.91 -39.41
CA VAL A 646 -12.50 34.45 -38.01
C VAL A 646 -13.33 35.46 -37.22
N ARG A 647 -13.09 36.76 -37.42
CA ARG A 647 -13.93 37.84 -36.92
C ARG A 647 -15.39 37.66 -37.33
N ASN A 648 -15.68 37.45 -38.62
CA ASN A 648 -17.05 37.18 -39.07
C ASN A 648 -17.64 35.90 -38.47
N ALA A 649 -16.83 34.85 -38.25
CA ALA A 649 -17.32 33.63 -37.62
C ALA A 649 -17.64 33.82 -36.13
N VAL A 650 -16.91 34.69 -35.42
CA VAL A 650 -17.14 35.04 -34.00
C VAL A 650 -18.25 36.09 -33.86
N GLU A 651 -18.35 37.07 -34.75
CA GLU A 651 -19.35 38.13 -34.68
C GLU A 651 -20.75 37.63 -35.11
N ASN A 652 -20.82 36.67 -36.05
CA ASN A 652 -22.08 36.10 -36.56
C ASN A 652 -22.51 34.78 -35.90
N SER A 653 -21.69 34.20 -35.01
CA SER A 653 -22.11 33.13 -34.08
C SER A 653 -22.79 33.70 -32.85
#